data_AF-A0AAU8M1D0-F1
#
_entry.id   AF-A0AAU8M1D0-F1
#
_cell.length_a   1.000
_cell.length_b   1.000
_cell.length_c   1.000
_cell.angle_alpha   90.00
_cell.angle_beta   90.00
_cell.angle_gamma   90.00
#
_symmetry.space_group_name_H-M   'P 1'
#
loop_
_entity.id
_entity.type
_entity.pdbx_description
1 polymer ?
#
loop_
_entity_poly.entity_id
_entity_poly.type
_entity_poly.pdbx_seq_one_letter_code
_entity_poly.pdbx_strand_id
1 'polypeptide(L)'
;MSSPSLDTSLVRILLDDQEPRRPLGAGFLVTPKHILTCAHVINAVLGRDEYALDPPAAEIFLDFPLLSLPNDYALLRAKVVHWFPVAEVAVPHGLEDIAVLELCSEAPLSAEVRPAPLVVFDDSAFADCRVRLFGFSIPEGTYANLVLQGKNSRGMVEMHHQGSGQVMPGFSGTAAWAVKENAVCGMVVARRGDLNTAYMIPASILLRAFPEMEQHSRPANPYRGLEAFREKDAALYFGRGQTIARLRQVVAEQPFAAVIGASGSGKSSVVFAGLVLDLRQSGNWTIAHCRPKKQPFYELAACLIPLLYEDPILRSEKSDELKEKLQAGLVGLAGIIRQIKQQNEGQGFLLVIDQFEELFTLNTDQDVIRQYIAILLECLCTEDFTVLLTMRADFFAAAVGHPALAEALDSYAPIILPQIDVQGLREVIEQPAKLLGVSFEAGLVDLIIRDVGQEPGSLPLLEFCLTQLWEQQEFRRITHDAYKDIGGVQQALANHADTVYAEFTEQEREQLRHIFLKLVRPGQGTEDTRQVATVGQIAEEYRGLIARLADKRLIVTGRDEERGEETVEVVHEALIRRWRTLRQWVDEEREFLVWQEKLRVLLRQWEESGKDEGALLRGLPLDEALSYLTTHEKYFVTSEKILQFITISGQFRNNEQQKLRNQKIRNFVAITVSFLIVLLLFMFAVVQWRNAVQQTLTASYNLAKVFEKEALYCLERTAKEGASAYKKALLFASAAAEQEIILGRSALNSNTVGLLFAPDVFNGAIDNTVRFFESETSGGLIVLKEYRDAVRSVAFSSVFGFDGKQINRIVTASFDGMVRYWNIKAGKELVTLGGNEDKIVSVTSSPDNTRIVSVSSEGTMRLWDIKTGRELATLEGNANGIISVDFSPDGSRIVFAFRDGTIRIWNINTGKELNIPERIRTRDITTGKELNIPERIDDDIISVAFTPDGGRIRIALNSTDNTVLIWDDITPYDLAIIKGHRGVVRSVSFSPDGRRIASASVDNTAQILDMWNNKLLSLIGHEGAVNNIAFSSDSRLIASASSDSTVRLWDTATGKELIVFRGHKDAVNIVTFSPDGRFLASGADDRTVRIWDIRPYTLFLHNSNPTPLYHTFIDAVKFLWQLDVQGLEIVETNRRTPADLEKYGSLLAPPPPGQSKFDQVLEWAEKQQGR
;
A
#
# COMPACT_ATOMS: atom_id res chain seq x y z
N MET A 1 -17.52 -55.44 -35.48
CA MET A 1 -17.33 -54.73 -34.19
C MET A 1 -17.99 -53.37 -34.32
N SER A 2 -19.16 -53.22 -33.70
CA SER A 2 -19.96 -51.99 -33.57
C SER A 2 -19.19 -50.91 -32.80
N SER A 3 -19.48 -49.63 -33.09
CA SER A 3 -19.03 -48.52 -32.24
C SER A 3 -20.19 -48.17 -31.30
N PRO A 4 -20.08 -48.43 -29.97
CA PRO A 4 -21.19 -48.26 -29.05
C PRO A 4 -21.80 -46.84 -29.05
N SER A 5 -20.99 -45.83 -29.37
CA SER A 5 -21.41 -44.43 -29.40
C SER A 5 -22.17 -44.03 -30.67
N LEU A 6 -21.93 -44.70 -31.80
CA LEU A 6 -22.71 -44.46 -33.02
C LEU A 6 -24.08 -45.11 -32.87
N ASP A 7 -24.12 -46.35 -32.38
CA ASP A 7 -25.33 -47.16 -32.26
C ASP A 7 -26.37 -46.50 -31.33
N THR A 8 -25.93 -45.82 -30.27
CA THR A 8 -26.81 -45.11 -29.31
C THR A 8 -27.33 -43.77 -29.82
N SER A 9 -26.77 -43.24 -30.91
CA SER A 9 -27.12 -41.93 -31.49
C SER A 9 -27.96 -42.03 -32.76
N LEU A 10 -28.05 -43.21 -33.37
CA LEU A 10 -28.55 -43.39 -34.72
C LEU A 10 -30.05 -43.69 -34.75
N VAL A 11 -30.75 -43.06 -35.70
CA VAL A 11 -32.21 -42.95 -35.75
C VAL A 11 -32.73 -43.47 -37.09
N ARG A 12 -33.85 -44.20 -37.08
CA ARG A 12 -34.64 -44.49 -38.30
C ARG A 12 -35.67 -43.40 -38.50
N ILE A 13 -35.74 -42.86 -39.71
CA ILE A 13 -36.84 -42.00 -40.14
C ILE A 13 -37.89 -42.88 -40.84
N LEU A 14 -39.12 -42.85 -40.33
CA LEU A 14 -40.19 -43.78 -40.70
C LEU A 14 -41.24 -43.11 -41.58
N LEU A 15 -41.81 -43.87 -42.51
CA LEU A 15 -42.91 -43.42 -43.38
C LEU A 15 -44.20 -43.12 -42.59
N ASP A 16 -44.54 -44.00 -41.65
CA ASP A 16 -45.76 -43.97 -40.87
C ASP A 16 -45.54 -44.62 -39.49
N ASP A 17 -46.60 -44.66 -38.67
CA ASP A 17 -46.64 -45.29 -37.36
C ASP A 17 -47.08 -46.76 -37.39
N GLN A 18 -47.17 -47.38 -38.58
CA GLN A 18 -47.73 -48.72 -38.76
C GLN A 18 -46.66 -49.81 -38.65
N GLU A 19 -47.06 -50.98 -38.12
CA GLU A 19 -46.21 -52.19 -38.11
C GLU A 19 -46.49 -53.06 -39.35
N PRO A 20 -45.46 -53.57 -40.07
CA PRO A 20 -44.02 -53.39 -39.81
C PRO A 20 -43.54 -52.00 -40.23
N ARG A 21 -42.75 -51.36 -39.35
CA ARG A 21 -42.18 -50.02 -39.58
C ARG A 21 -41.35 -49.98 -40.86
N ARG A 22 -41.61 -48.98 -41.71
CA ARG A 22 -40.92 -48.80 -43.00
C ARG A 22 -39.93 -47.63 -42.93
N PRO A 23 -38.61 -47.89 -42.84
CA PRO A 23 -37.62 -46.82 -42.89
C PRO A 23 -37.44 -46.30 -44.32
N LEU A 24 -37.36 -44.99 -44.48
CA LEU A 24 -37.02 -44.33 -45.75
C LEU A 24 -35.65 -43.65 -45.74
N GLY A 25 -35.09 -43.43 -44.55
CA GLY A 25 -33.75 -42.90 -44.38
C GLY A 25 -33.29 -43.02 -42.94
N ALA A 26 -32.13 -42.43 -42.68
CA ALA A 26 -31.51 -42.41 -41.37
C ALA A 26 -31.41 -40.96 -40.85
N GLY A 27 -31.22 -40.84 -39.56
CA GLY A 27 -30.76 -39.62 -38.92
C GLY A 27 -29.84 -39.97 -37.77
N PHE A 28 -29.27 -38.95 -37.14
CA PHE A 28 -28.49 -39.14 -35.93
C PHE A 28 -28.67 -37.96 -34.97
N LEU A 29 -28.61 -38.28 -33.68
CA LEU A 29 -28.79 -37.35 -32.58
C LEU A 29 -27.52 -36.49 -32.43
N VAL A 30 -27.69 -35.17 -32.36
CA VAL A 30 -26.59 -34.18 -32.27
C VAL A 30 -26.63 -33.32 -31.01
N THR A 31 -27.78 -33.25 -30.36
CA THR A 31 -27.95 -32.74 -28.99
C THR A 31 -28.98 -33.64 -28.29
N PRO A 32 -29.20 -33.55 -26.97
CA PRO A 32 -30.20 -34.38 -26.29
C PRO A 32 -31.65 -34.24 -26.84
N LYS A 33 -31.94 -33.25 -27.69
CA LYS A 33 -33.26 -33.02 -28.28
C LYS A 33 -33.29 -32.94 -29.80
N HIS A 34 -32.15 -32.77 -30.47
CA HIS A 34 -32.09 -32.47 -31.90
C HIS A 34 -31.44 -33.58 -32.72
N ILE A 35 -32.02 -33.88 -33.88
CA ILE A 35 -31.59 -34.91 -34.82
C ILE A 35 -31.30 -34.26 -36.18
N LEU A 36 -30.20 -34.66 -36.82
CA LEU A 36 -29.89 -34.29 -38.20
C LEU A 36 -30.32 -35.39 -39.17
N THR A 37 -30.89 -34.98 -40.31
CA THR A 37 -31.16 -35.84 -41.46
C THR A 37 -31.21 -35.00 -42.75
N CYS A 38 -31.39 -35.63 -43.90
CA CYS A 38 -31.51 -34.93 -45.18
C CYS A 38 -32.93 -34.37 -45.39
N ALA A 39 -33.03 -33.19 -46.00
CA ALA A 39 -34.33 -32.58 -46.31
C ALA A 39 -35.14 -33.42 -47.31
N HIS A 40 -34.47 -34.04 -48.30
CA HIS A 40 -35.13 -34.92 -49.26
C HIS A 40 -35.74 -36.17 -48.61
N VAL A 41 -35.13 -36.70 -47.54
CA VAL A 41 -35.68 -37.86 -46.79
C VAL A 41 -36.99 -37.47 -46.14
N ILE A 42 -37.06 -36.28 -45.54
CA ILE A 42 -38.29 -35.76 -44.92
C ILE A 42 -39.38 -35.53 -45.98
N ASN A 43 -39.05 -34.94 -47.12
CA ASN A 43 -40.01 -34.76 -48.21
C ASN A 43 -40.52 -36.12 -48.72
N ALA A 44 -39.63 -37.11 -48.89
CA ALA A 44 -40.01 -38.46 -49.32
C ALA A 44 -40.96 -39.16 -48.33
N VAL A 45 -40.70 -39.04 -47.02
CA VAL A 45 -41.57 -39.58 -45.96
C VAL A 45 -42.95 -38.94 -45.98
N LEU A 46 -43.03 -37.64 -46.26
CA LEU A 46 -44.30 -36.91 -46.32
C LEU A 46 -44.98 -36.97 -47.70
N GLY A 47 -44.40 -37.67 -48.67
CA GLY A 47 -44.91 -37.72 -50.05
C GLY A 47 -44.90 -36.36 -50.76
N ARG A 48 -44.01 -35.44 -50.37
CA ARG A 48 -43.83 -34.11 -50.96
C ARG A 48 -42.83 -34.14 -52.12
N ASP A 49 -42.87 -33.10 -52.95
CA ASP A 49 -41.84 -32.88 -53.97
C ASP A 49 -40.44 -32.77 -53.32
N GLU A 50 -39.44 -33.41 -53.93
CA GLU A 50 -38.07 -33.47 -53.40
C GLU A 50 -37.46 -32.06 -53.21
N TYR A 51 -37.82 -31.12 -54.09
CA TYR A 51 -37.31 -29.74 -54.13
C TYR A 51 -38.24 -28.74 -53.43
N ALA A 52 -39.20 -29.21 -52.60
CA ALA A 52 -40.10 -28.32 -51.87
C ALA A 52 -39.31 -27.34 -50.98
N LEU A 53 -39.51 -26.04 -51.22
CA LEU A 53 -38.75 -24.97 -50.56
C LEU A 53 -39.25 -24.69 -49.14
N ASP A 54 -40.54 -24.89 -48.87
CA ASP A 54 -41.18 -24.62 -47.58
C ASP A 54 -40.99 -25.77 -46.57
N PRO A 55 -40.72 -25.45 -45.28
CA PRO A 55 -40.58 -26.45 -44.25
C PRO A 55 -41.91 -27.17 -43.99
N PRO A 56 -41.91 -28.50 -43.79
CA PRO A 56 -43.14 -29.22 -43.50
C PRO A 56 -43.64 -28.94 -42.08
N ALA A 57 -44.94 -28.74 -41.93
CA ALA A 57 -45.60 -28.57 -40.63
C ALA A 57 -46.00 -29.90 -39.96
N ALA A 58 -45.85 -31.03 -40.67
CA ALA A 58 -46.22 -32.35 -40.18
C ALA A 58 -45.19 -32.91 -39.18
N GLU A 59 -45.66 -33.74 -38.24
CA GLU A 59 -44.79 -34.47 -37.33
C GLU A 59 -44.11 -35.64 -38.06
N ILE A 60 -42.84 -35.86 -37.75
CA ILE A 60 -42.00 -36.93 -38.31
C ILE A 60 -41.89 -38.06 -37.30
N PHE A 61 -42.16 -39.28 -37.74
CA PHE A 61 -42.05 -40.49 -36.93
C PHE A 61 -40.63 -41.06 -36.99
N LEU A 62 -40.10 -41.44 -35.83
CA LEU A 62 -38.74 -42.00 -35.73
C LEU A 62 -38.59 -42.98 -34.56
N ASP A 63 -37.56 -43.82 -34.61
CA ASP A 63 -37.17 -44.67 -33.49
C ASP A 63 -35.64 -44.91 -33.44
N PHE A 64 -35.17 -45.47 -32.32
CA PHE A 64 -33.79 -45.87 -32.08
C PHE A 64 -33.67 -47.40 -32.10
N PRO A 65 -33.45 -48.03 -33.27
CA PRO A 65 -33.58 -49.49 -33.41
C PRO A 65 -32.45 -50.31 -32.78
N LEU A 66 -31.31 -49.68 -32.50
CA LEU A 66 -30.12 -50.35 -31.96
C LEU A 66 -30.08 -50.35 -30.44
N LEU A 67 -31.07 -49.75 -29.77
CA LEU A 67 -31.18 -49.69 -28.32
C LEU A 67 -32.21 -50.70 -27.79
N SER A 68 -31.82 -51.48 -26.79
CA SER A 68 -32.70 -52.37 -26.04
C SER A 68 -33.46 -51.59 -24.96
N LEU A 69 -34.38 -50.71 -25.36
CA LEU A 69 -35.17 -49.92 -24.41
C LEU A 69 -36.18 -50.82 -23.66
N PRO A 70 -36.49 -50.57 -22.36
CA PRO A 70 -37.41 -51.40 -21.57
C PRO A 70 -38.85 -51.48 -22.14
N ASN A 71 -39.20 -50.59 -23.07
CA ASN A 71 -40.33 -50.72 -23.97
C ASN A 71 -39.75 -50.88 -25.38
N ASP A 72 -39.88 -52.08 -25.94
CA ASP A 72 -39.44 -52.40 -27.30
C ASP A 72 -39.94 -51.32 -28.29
N TYR A 73 -39.01 -50.50 -28.77
CA TYR A 73 -39.19 -49.49 -29.82
C TYR A 73 -40.29 -48.43 -29.57
N ALA A 74 -40.22 -47.63 -28.50
CA ALA A 74 -41.11 -46.47 -28.34
C ALA A 74 -41.03 -45.55 -29.57
N LEU A 75 -42.10 -45.49 -30.36
CA LEU A 75 -42.23 -44.60 -31.51
C LEU A 75 -42.18 -43.14 -31.02
N LEU A 76 -41.24 -42.36 -31.53
CA LEU A 76 -41.05 -40.95 -31.19
C LEU A 76 -41.55 -40.05 -32.31
N ARG A 77 -41.86 -38.81 -31.94
CA ARG A 77 -42.28 -37.75 -32.87
C ARG A 77 -41.34 -36.57 -32.79
N ALA A 78 -41.05 -35.98 -33.94
CA ALA A 78 -40.22 -34.77 -34.04
C ALA A 78 -40.83 -33.76 -35.02
N LYS A 79 -40.45 -32.48 -34.87
CA LYS A 79 -40.82 -31.38 -35.76
C LYS A 79 -39.58 -30.78 -36.40
N VAL A 80 -39.71 -30.28 -37.62
CA VAL A 80 -38.63 -29.56 -38.30
C VAL A 80 -38.47 -28.18 -37.66
N VAL A 81 -37.27 -27.87 -37.16
CA VAL A 81 -36.91 -26.56 -36.58
C VAL A 81 -36.00 -25.75 -37.49
N HIS A 82 -35.13 -26.41 -38.26
CA HIS A 82 -34.34 -25.78 -39.32
C HIS A 82 -34.46 -26.56 -40.62
N TRP A 83 -34.61 -25.84 -41.72
CA TRP A 83 -34.90 -26.40 -43.04
C TRP A 83 -34.03 -25.75 -44.12
N PHE A 84 -33.22 -26.58 -44.78
CA PHE A 84 -32.39 -26.21 -45.91
C PHE A 84 -32.71 -27.16 -47.07
N PRO A 85 -33.59 -26.77 -48.01
CA PRO A 85 -34.07 -27.65 -49.07
C PRO A 85 -32.97 -28.01 -50.08
N VAL A 86 -33.23 -29.00 -50.94
CA VAL A 86 -32.35 -29.33 -52.07
C VAL A 86 -32.40 -28.18 -53.08
N ALA A 87 -31.25 -27.59 -53.42
CA ALA A 87 -31.18 -26.54 -54.42
C ALA A 87 -30.80 -27.08 -55.81
N GLU A 88 -31.46 -26.56 -56.86
CA GLU A 88 -31.12 -26.88 -58.25
C GLU A 88 -29.71 -26.38 -58.63
N VAL A 89 -29.34 -25.21 -58.11
CA VAL A 89 -28.07 -24.52 -58.36
C VAL A 89 -27.26 -24.47 -57.06
N ALA A 90 -25.93 -24.59 -57.17
CA ALA A 90 -25.02 -24.52 -56.03
C ALA A 90 -25.22 -23.22 -55.23
N VAL A 91 -25.56 -23.36 -53.94
CA VAL A 91 -25.81 -22.23 -53.04
C VAL A 91 -24.48 -21.74 -52.45
N PRO A 92 -24.25 -20.40 -52.33
CA PRO A 92 -23.15 -19.88 -51.54
C PRO A 92 -23.17 -20.49 -50.13
N HIS A 93 -22.03 -20.96 -49.64
CA HIS A 93 -21.85 -21.63 -48.34
C HIS A 93 -22.35 -23.08 -48.20
N GLY A 94 -22.96 -23.66 -49.24
CA GLY A 94 -23.25 -25.10 -49.32
C GLY A 94 -24.34 -25.62 -48.39
N LEU A 95 -25.20 -24.75 -47.85
CA LEU A 95 -26.34 -25.12 -47.01
C LEU A 95 -27.52 -25.61 -47.87
N GLU A 96 -27.44 -26.86 -48.33
CA GLU A 96 -28.50 -27.55 -49.07
C GLU A 96 -28.72 -28.96 -48.53
N ASP A 97 -29.95 -29.46 -48.63
CA ASP A 97 -30.36 -30.82 -48.24
C ASP A 97 -30.15 -31.17 -46.75
N ILE A 98 -30.42 -30.23 -45.83
CA ILE A 98 -30.28 -30.42 -44.38
C ILE A 98 -31.61 -30.15 -43.68
N ALA A 99 -32.04 -31.06 -42.81
CA ALA A 99 -33.16 -30.86 -41.90
C ALA A 99 -32.72 -31.13 -40.46
N VAL A 100 -33.02 -30.18 -39.56
CA VAL A 100 -32.86 -30.35 -38.11
C VAL A 100 -34.24 -30.61 -37.51
N LEU A 101 -34.38 -31.75 -36.84
CA LEU A 101 -35.59 -32.16 -36.16
C LEU A 101 -35.46 -31.97 -34.65
N GLU A 102 -36.47 -31.43 -34.00
CA GLU A 102 -36.59 -31.36 -32.54
C GLU A 102 -37.63 -32.38 -32.04
N LEU A 103 -37.26 -33.18 -31.03
CA LEU A 103 -38.15 -34.18 -30.43
C LEU A 103 -39.31 -33.54 -29.66
N CYS A 104 -40.55 -33.97 -29.92
CA CYS A 104 -41.78 -33.46 -29.29
C CYS A 104 -42.05 -34.01 -27.87
N SER A 105 -41.16 -34.82 -27.31
CA SER A 105 -41.39 -35.57 -26.06
C SER A 105 -41.21 -34.71 -24.79
N GLU A 106 -42.16 -34.80 -23.84
CA GLU A 106 -42.01 -34.29 -22.46
C GLU A 106 -41.18 -35.22 -21.55
N ALA A 107 -40.94 -36.46 -21.97
CA ALA A 107 -40.12 -37.43 -21.23
C ALA A 107 -38.67 -37.44 -21.72
N PRO A 108 -37.67 -37.48 -20.81
CA PRO A 108 -36.25 -37.53 -21.19
C PRO A 108 -35.93 -38.85 -21.89
N LEU A 109 -35.11 -38.77 -22.95
CA LEU A 109 -34.47 -39.96 -23.54
C LEU A 109 -33.72 -40.74 -22.44
N SER A 110 -33.61 -42.06 -22.58
CA SER A 110 -32.86 -42.87 -21.60
C SER A 110 -31.41 -42.40 -21.50
N ALA A 111 -30.77 -42.61 -20.34
CA ALA A 111 -29.36 -42.24 -20.13
C ALA A 111 -28.36 -42.93 -21.09
N GLU A 112 -28.83 -43.95 -21.82
CA GLU A 112 -28.05 -44.68 -22.83
C GLU A 112 -28.00 -43.95 -24.18
N VAL A 113 -28.99 -43.11 -24.48
CA VAL A 113 -29.03 -42.31 -25.71
C VAL A 113 -28.08 -41.12 -25.56
N ARG A 114 -27.08 -41.02 -26.43
CA ARG A 114 -26.09 -39.94 -26.39
C ARG A 114 -25.95 -39.27 -27.77
N PRO A 115 -25.76 -37.94 -27.82
CA PRO A 115 -25.41 -37.27 -29.06
C PRO A 115 -24.14 -37.84 -29.68
N ALA A 116 -24.10 -37.92 -31.01
CA ALA A 116 -22.95 -38.39 -31.74
C ALA A 116 -21.80 -37.37 -31.61
N PRO A 117 -20.57 -37.77 -31.21
CA PRO A 117 -19.43 -36.87 -31.20
C PRO A 117 -19.10 -36.43 -32.63
N LEU A 118 -18.82 -35.15 -32.83
CA LEU A 118 -18.50 -34.56 -34.14
C LEU A 118 -17.01 -34.27 -34.28
N VAL A 119 -16.49 -34.38 -35.51
CA VAL A 119 -15.13 -33.95 -35.89
C VAL A 119 -15.18 -33.13 -37.17
N VAL A 120 -14.48 -32.00 -37.19
CA VAL A 120 -14.34 -31.16 -38.38
C VAL A 120 -12.97 -31.41 -38.98
N PHE A 121 -12.95 -31.75 -40.27
CA PHE A 121 -11.71 -31.97 -41.02
C PHE A 121 -11.35 -30.72 -41.84
N ASP A 122 -10.06 -30.38 -41.83
CA ASP A 122 -9.46 -29.47 -42.82
C ASP A 122 -9.42 -30.14 -44.20
N ASP A 123 -9.31 -29.35 -45.26
CA ASP A 123 -9.35 -29.86 -46.65
C ASP A 123 -8.31 -30.95 -46.95
N SER A 124 -7.16 -30.92 -46.28
CA SER A 124 -6.12 -31.96 -46.39
C SER A 124 -6.40 -33.23 -45.60
N ALA A 125 -7.25 -33.16 -44.56
CA ALA A 125 -7.53 -34.28 -43.65
C ALA A 125 -8.57 -35.28 -44.20
N PHE A 126 -9.25 -34.92 -45.30
CA PHE A 126 -10.17 -35.83 -45.99
C PHE A 126 -9.44 -36.91 -46.79
N ALA A 127 -8.18 -36.72 -47.20
CA ALA A 127 -7.47 -37.71 -48.00
C ALA A 127 -7.22 -39.00 -47.19
N ASP A 128 -7.65 -40.14 -47.74
CA ASP A 128 -7.46 -41.49 -47.17
C ASP A 128 -8.12 -41.76 -45.80
N CYS A 129 -9.05 -40.91 -45.36
CA CYS A 129 -9.80 -41.16 -44.14
C CYS A 129 -10.81 -42.30 -44.35
N ARG A 130 -10.74 -43.34 -43.50
CA ARG A 130 -11.68 -44.47 -43.52
C ARG A 130 -12.93 -44.12 -42.72
N VAL A 131 -14.07 -44.18 -43.39
CA VAL A 131 -15.38 -43.95 -42.78
C VAL A 131 -16.25 -45.19 -42.80
N ARG A 132 -17.07 -45.33 -41.76
CA ARG A 132 -18.09 -46.36 -41.65
C ARG A 132 -19.47 -45.70 -41.63
N LEU A 133 -20.39 -46.26 -42.39
CA LEU A 133 -21.79 -45.83 -42.47
C LEU A 133 -22.70 -46.95 -41.96
N PHE A 134 -23.86 -46.59 -41.41
CA PHE A 134 -24.93 -47.53 -41.10
C PHE A 134 -26.25 -46.99 -41.64
N GLY A 135 -26.89 -47.73 -42.54
CA GLY A 135 -28.12 -47.29 -43.21
C GLY A 135 -29.24 -48.32 -43.10
N PHE A 136 -30.47 -47.85 -43.30
CA PHE A 136 -31.69 -48.65 -43.17
C PHE A 136 -32.28 -48.99 -44.53
N SER A 137 -31.51 -49.75 -45.33
CA SER A 137 -32.01 -50.28 -46.61
C SER A 137 -32.91 -51.51 -46.42
N ILE A 138 -32.79 -52.15 -45.26
CA ILE A 138 -33.66 -53.19 -44.72
C ILE A 138 -33.99 -52.81 -43.26
N PRO A 139 -35.11 -53.28 -42.68
CA PRO A 139 -35.52 -52.93 -41.31
C PRO A 139 -34.44 -53.17 -40.24
N GLU A 140 -33.61 -54.20 -40.42
CA GLU A 140 -32.53 -54.58 -39.50
C GLU A 140 -31.26 -53.71 -39.64
N GLY A 141 -31.17 -52.88 -40.70
CA GLY A 141 -30.03 -52.02 -41.01
C GLY A 141 -28.83 -52.77 -41.63
N THR A 142 -27.88 -52.03 -42.20
CA THR A 142 -26.68 -52.57 -42.86
C THR A 142 -25.51 -51.61 -42.77
N TYR A 143 -24.29 -52.14 -42.58
CA TYR A 143 -23.05 -51.36 -42.56
C TYR A 143 -22.39 -51.24 -43.95
N ALA A 144 -21.75 -50.09 -44.21
CA ALA A 144 -20.88 -49.89 -45.37
C ALA A 144 -19.55 -49.23 -44.94
N ASN A 145 -18.44 -49.56 -45.59
CA ASN A 145 -17.12 -48.96 -45.33
C ASN A 145 -16.62 -48.26 -46.59
N LEU A 146 -16.22 -47.00 -46.46
CA LEU A 146 -15.77 -46.15 -47.56
C LEU A 146 -14.51 -45.37 -47.19
N VAL A 147 -13.87 -44.77 -48.19
CA VAL A 147 -12.75 -43.85 -48.03
C VAL A 147 -13.06 -42.50 -48.66
N LEU A 148 -12.72 -41.43 -47.93
CA LEU A 148 -12.88 -40.05 -48.38
C LEU A 148 -11.78 -39.68 -49.39
N GLN A 149 -12.13 -38.95 -50.46
CA GLN A 149 -11.19 -38.58 -51.54
C GLN A 149 -10.96 -37.06 -51.70
N GLY A 150 -11.97 -36.23 -51.41
CA GLY A 150 -11.87 -34.78 -51.58
C GLY A 150 -13.24 -34.10 -51.67
N LYS A 151 -13.27 -32.78 -51.88
CA LYS A 151 -14.50 -31.99 -52.04
C LYS A 151 -14.81 -31.71 -53.51
N ASN A 152 -16.08 -31.82 -53.89
CA ASN A 152 -16.57 -31.42 -55.21
C ASN A 152 -16.80 -29.89 -55.29
N SER A 153 -17.18 -29.40 -56.46
CA SER A 153 -17.44 -27.96 -56.70
C SER A 153 -18.63 -27.39 -55.91
N ARG A 154 -19.46 -28.24 -55.31
CA ARG A 154 -20.57 -27.86 -54.42
C ARG A 154 -20.18 -27.89 -52.93
N GLY A 155 -18.95 -28.30 -52.60
CA GLY A 155 -18.45 -28.41 -51.23
C GLY A 155 -18.81 -29.72 -50.51
N MET A 156 -19.45 -30.67 -51.19
CA MET A 156 -19.69 -32.03 -50.65
C MET A 156 -18.44 -32.88 -50.77
N VAL A 157 -18.22 -33.79 -49.82
CA VAL A 157 -17.07 -34.70 -49.82
C VAL A 157 -17.43 -35.99 -50.54
N GLU A 158 -16.58 -36.38 -51.49
CA GLU A 158 -16.69 -37.63 -52.24
C GLU A 158 -16.17 -38.82 -51.42
N MET A 159 -16.96 -39.90 -51.42
CA MET A 159 -16.68 -41.14 -50.70
C MET A 159 -16.72 -42.32 -51.66
N HIS A 160 -15.63 -43.08 -51.73
CA HIS A 160 -15.48 -44.22 -52.63
C HIS A 160 -15.48 -45.55 -51.88
N HIS A 161 -16.11 -46.56 -52.47
CA HIS A 161 -16.30 -47.86 -51.85
C HIS A 161 -14.98 -48.69 -51.78
N GLN A 162 -14.76 -49.42 -50.68
CA GLN A 162 -13.70 -50.44 -50.54
C GLN A 162 -14.32 -51.84 -50.31
N GLY A 163 -14.69 -52.59 -51.36
CA GLY A 163 -15.28 -53.96 -51.26
C GLY A 163 -16.68 -54.16 -51.89
N SER A 164 -17.57 -54.95 -51.25
CA SER A 164 -18.87 -55.41 -51.81
C SER A 164 -20.18 -54.90 -51.11
N GLY A 165 -20.26 -53.67 -50.61
CA GLY A 165 -21.45 -53.13 -49.95
C GLY A 165 -22.01 -51.87 -50.62
N GLN A 166 -23.10 -51.96 -51.36
CA GLN A 166 -23.67 -50.79 -52.07
C GLN A 166 -24.32 -49.80 -51.09
N VAL A 167 -23.98 -48.51 -51.21
CA VAL A 167 -24.68 -47.43 -50.52
C VAL A 167 -26.02 -47.20 -51.23
N MET A 168 -27.10 -47.63 -50.59
CA MET A 168 -28.47 -47.55 -51.10
C MET A 168 -29.20 -46.31 -50.53
N PRO A 169 -30.37 -45.92 -51.07
CA PRO A 169 -31.12 -44.74 -50.60
C PRO A 169 -31.40 -44.73 -49.08
N GLY A 170 -31.52 -45.89 -48.43
CA GLY A 170 -31.70 -45.99 -46.97
C GLY A 170 -30.49 -45.51 -46.13
N PHE A 171 -29.38 -45.14 -46.75
CA PHE A 171 -28.22 -44.49 -46.09
C PHE A 171 -28.33 -42.96 -46.09
N SER A 172 -29.25 -42.35 -46.84
CA SER A 172 -29.44 -40.90 -46.81
C SER A 172 -29.78 -40.41 -45.40
N GLY A 173 -29.08 -39.37 -44.96
CA GLY A 173 -29.21 -38.78 -43.63
C GLY A 173 -28.42 -39.49 -42.53
N THR A 174 -27.72 -40.59 -42.83
CA THR A 174 -26.88 -41.27 -41.83
C THR A 174 -25.59 -40.51 -41.53
N ALA A 175 -25.01 -40.78 -40.36
CA ALA A 175 -23.73 -40.24 -39.95
C ALA A 175 -22.56 -40.95 -40.65
N ALA A 176 -21.60 -40.17 -41.17
CA ALA A 176 -20.33 -40.67 -41.66
C ALA A 176 -19.31 -40.76 -40.51
N TRP A 177 -19.10 -41.98 -39.98
CA TRP A 177 -18.24 -42.22 -38.81
C TRP A 177 -16.77 -42.40 -39.21
N ALA A 178 -15.93 -41.45 -38.85
CA ALA A 178 -14.48 -41.55 -39.05
C ALA A 178 -13.88 -42.53 -38.03
N VAL A 179 -13.29 -43.63 -38.53
CA VAL A 179 -12.89 -44.78 -37.69
C VAL A 179 -11.73 -44.43 -36.75
N LYS A 180 -10.79 -43.58 -37.19
CA LYS A 180 -9.60 -43.22 -36.41
C LYS A 180 -9.94 -42.20 -35.32
N GLU A 181 -10.79 -41.24 -35.62
CA GLU A 181 -11.18 -40.14 -34.74
C GLU A 181 -12.34 -40.52 -33.81
N ASN A 182 -12.99 -41.66 -34.09
CA ASN A 182 -14.15 -42.18 -33.35
C ASN A 182 -15.26 -41.12 -33.21
N ALA A 183 -15.54 -40.42 -34.31
CA ALA A 183 -16.48 -39.31 -34.38
C ALA A 183 -17.11 -39.17 -35.77
N VAL A 184 -18.23 -38.46 -35.86
CA VAL A 184 -18.95 -38.14 -37.09
C VAL A 184 -18.26 -36.99 -37.81
N CYS A 185 -17.82 -37.23 -39.05
CA CYS A 185 -17.15 -36.24 -39.90
C CYS A 185 -18.08 -35.59 -40.95
N GLY A 186 -19.31 -36.08 -41.09
CA GLY A 186 -20.31 -35.55 -42.00
C GLY A 186 -21.60 -36.35 -42.00
N MET A 187 -22.57 -35.92 -42.82
CA MET A 187 -23.86 -36.58 -43.04
C MET A 187 -23.97 -37.03 -44.50
N VAL A 188 -24.39 -38.26 -44.74
CA VAL A 188 -24.43 -38.85 -46.07
C VAL A 188 -25.63 -38.36 -46.87
N VAL A 189 -25.36 -37.92 -48.10
CA VAL A 189 -26.36 -37.56 -49.11
C VAL A 189 -26.18 -38.52 -50.28
N ALA A 190 -26.99 -39.58 -50.31
CA ALA A 190 -26.94 -40.57 -51.38
C ALA A 190 -27.77 -40.10 -52.59
N ARG A 191 -27.17 -39.35 -53.53
CA ARG A 191 -27.84 -38.97 -54.79
C ARG A 191 -27.55 -39.98 -55.91
N ARG A 192 -28.60 -40.40 -56.62
CA ARG A 192 -28.54 -41.36 -57.75
C ARG A 192 -27.73 -40.80 -58.92
N GLY A 193 -26.51 -41.28 -59.11
CA GLY A 193 -25.67 -40.82 -60.23
C GLY A 193 -24.34 -41.53 -60.49
N ASP A 194 -23.97 -42.57 -59.75
CA ASP A 194 -23.05 -43.65 -60.15
C ASP A 194 -22.99 -44.67 -58.99
N LEU A 195 -22.98 -45.98 -59.27
CA LEU A 195 -23.17 -47.01 -58.23
C LEU A 195 -22.00 -47.14 -57.22
N ASN A 196 -20.91 -46.41 -57.41
CA ASN A 196 -19.65 -46.55 -56.64
C ASN A 196 -19.23 -45.30 -55.84
N THR A 197 -19.92 -44.17 -55.99
CA THR A 197 -19.56 -42.90 -55.32
C THR A 197 -20.75 -42.38 -54.52
N ALA A 198 -20.53 -42.14 -53.23
CA ALA A 198 -21.49 -41.47 -52.36
C ALA A 198 -20.95 -40.10 -51.95
N TYR A 199 -21.84 -39.17 -51.64
CA TYR A 199 -21.47 -37.82 -51.21
C TYR A 199 -21.86 -37.63 -49.75
N MET A 200 -21.11 -36.80 -49.02
CA MET A 200 -21.50 -36.36 -47.69
C MET A 200 -21.38 -34.84 -47.56
N ILE A 201 -22.28 -34.27 -46.77
CA ILE A 201 -22.17 -32.91 -46.28
C ILE A 201 -21.17 -32.95 -45.11
N PRO A 202 -20.00 -32.27 -45.21
CA PRO A 202 -19.01 -32.28 -44.13
C PRO A 202 -19.54 -31.62 -42.86
N ALA A 203 -19.06 -32.06 -41.69
CA ALA A 203 -19.46 -31.52 -40.39
C ALA A 203 -19.31 -29.99 -40.29
N SER A 204 -18.33 -29.39 -41.01
CA SER A 204 -18.16 -27.94 -41.10
C SER A 204 -19.39 -27.20 -41.66
N ILE A 205 -20.14 -27.82 -42.57
CA ILE A 205 -21.37 -27.24 -43.14
C ILE A 205 -22.54 -27.51 -42.19
N LEU A 206 -22.62 -28.71 -41.61
CA LEU A 206 -23.66 -29.06 -40.64
C LEU A 206 -23.63 -28.12 -39.42
N LEU A 207 -22.44 -27.77 -38.91
CA LEU A 207 -22.30 -26.82 -37.81
C LEU A 207 -22.76 -25.40 -38.16
N ARG A 208 -22.67 -24.99 -39.43
CA ARG A 208 -23.26 -23.71 -39.87
C ARG A 208 -24.79 -23.77 -39.92
N ALA A 209 -25.34 -24.93 -40.27
CA ALA A 209 -26.78 -25.16 -40.27
C ALA A 209 -27.34 -25.16 -38.84
N PHE A 210 -26.59 -25.71 -37.87
CA PHE A 210 -27.00 -25.76 -36.47
C PHE A 210 -25.80 -25.64 -35.49
N PRO A 211 -25.41 -24.40 -35.10
CA PRO A 211 -24.22 -24.18 -34.27
C PRO A 211 -24.28 -24.80 -32.86
N GLU A 212 -25.48 -25.01 -32.30
CA GLU A 212 -25.69 -25.55 -30.94
C GLU A 212 -25.10 -26.97 -30.73
N MET A 213 -24.84 -27.70 -31.81
CA MET A 213 -24.20 -29.03 -31.77
C MET A 213 -22.75 -28.96 -31.29
N GLU A 214 -22.09 -27.81 -31.43
CA GLU A 214 -20.71 -27.65 -31.01
C GLU A 214 -20.57 -27.74 -29.48
N GLN A 215 -21.45 -27.09 -28.74
CA GLN A 215 -21.41 -27.07 -27.27
C GLN A 215 -21.49 -28.48 -26.67
N HIS A 216 -22.24 -29.38 -27.31
CA HIS A 216 -22.46 -30.76 -26.87
C HIS A 216 -21.37 -31.74 -27.35
N SER A 217 -20.50 -31.31 -28.26
CA SER A 217 -19.40 -32.13 -28.81
C SER A 217 -18.01 -31.66 -28.36
N ARG A 218 -17.94 -30.61 -27.52
CA ARG A 218 -16.69 -30.11 -26.94
C ARG A 218 -16.09 -31.11 -25.94
N PRO A 219 -14.79 -31.43 -26.05
CA PRO A 219 -14.11 -32.21 -25.03
C PRO A 219 -14.00 -31.42 -23.71
N ALA A 220 -13.92 -32.16 -22.60
CA ALA A 220 -13.73 -31.55 -21.28
C ALA A 220 -12.46 -30.68 -21.27
N ASN A 221 -12.56 -29.50 -20.64
CA ASN A 221 -11.47 -28.53 -20.60
C ASN A 221 -10.22 -29.13 -19.91
N PRO A 222 -9.06 -29.18 -20.59
CA PRO A 222 -7.86 -29.79 -20.04
C PRO A 222 -7.11 -28.86 -19.07
N TYR A 223 -7.38 -27.56 -19.12
CA TYR A 223 -6.72 -26.55 -18.29
C TYR A 223 -7.42 -26.41 -16.95
N ARG A 224 -6.66 -26.13 -15.89
CA ARG A 224 -7.16 -26.11 -14.50
C ARG A 224 -7.40 -24.71 -13.96
N GLY A 225 -7.10 -23.68 -14.76
CA GLY A 225 -7.33 -22.30 -14.37
C GLY A 225 -6.48 -21.91 -13.17
N LEU A 226 -7.13 -21.61 -12.05
CA LEU A 226 -6.45 -21.17 -10.83
C LEU A 226 -6.25 -22.32 -9.82
N GLU A 227 -6.69 -23.53 -10.14
CA GLU A 227 -6.48 -24.73 -9.32
C GLU A 227 -5.12 -25.37 -9.60
N ALA A 228 -4.52 -25.96 -8.56
CA ALA A 228 -3.31 -26.76 -8.72
C ALA A 228 -3.64 -28.14 -9.29
N PHE A 229 -2.88 -28.59 -10.31
CA PHE A 229 -2.94 -29.98 -10.80
C PHE A 229 -2.69 -30.97 -9.66
N ARG A 230 -3.54 -32.00 -9.57
CA ARG A 230 -3.40 -33.12 -8.63
C ARG A 230 -3.07 -34.42 -9.38
N GLU A 231 -2.92 -35.51 -8.64
CA GLU A 231 -2.60 -36.84 -9.19
C GLU A 231 -3.56 -37.28 -10.32
N LYS A 232 -4.85 -37.00 -10.17
CA LYS A 232 -5.88 -37.31 -11.19
C LYS A 232 -5.68 -36.55 -12.52
N ASP A 233 -4.95 -35.45 -12.49
CA ASP A 233 -4.78 -34.52 -13.62
C ASP A 233 -3.44 -34.74 -14.34
N ALA A 234 -2.63 -35.69 -13.88
CA ALA A 234 -1.27 -35.90 -14.33
C ALA A 234 -1.15 -36.22 -15.84
N ALA A 235 -2.15 -36.86 -16.44
CA ALA A 235 -2.20 -37.09 -17.88
C ALA A 235 -2.26 -35.80 -18.71
N LEU A 236 -2.63 -34.67 -18.09
CA LEU A 236 -2.74 -33.35 -18.69
C LEU A 236 -1.62 -32.40 -18.24
N TYR A 237 -0.64 -32.89 -17.46
CA TYR A 237 0.43 -32.07 -16.88
C TYR A 237 1.74 -32.17 -17.67
N PHE A 238 2.17 -31.07 -18.30
CA PHE A 238 3.33 -31.02 -19.20
C PHE A 238 4.34 -29.90 -18.85
N GLY A 239 5.49 -29.86 -19.55
CA GLY A 239 6.49 -28.78 -19.45
C GLY A 239 7.43 -28.81 -18.23
N ARG A 240 7.28 -29.79 -17.32
CA ARG A 240 8.12 -29.92 -16.11
C ARG A 240 8.93 -31.22 -16.02
N GLY A 241 9.06 -31.97 -17.13
CA GLY A 241 9.69 -33.30 -17.15
C GLY A 241 11.08 -33.36 -16.51
N GLN A 242 11.98 -32.42 -16.84
CA GLN A 242 13.33 -32.38 -16.25
C GLN A 242 13.33 -32.12 -14.75
N THR A 243 12.42 -31.25 -14.28
CA THR A 243 12.28 -30.94 -12.84
C THR A 243 11.76 -32.15 -12.08
N ILE A 244 10.77 -32.86 -12.64
CA ILE A 244 10.20 -34.08 -12.05
C ILE A 244 11.28 -35.16 -11.97
N ALA A 245 12.07 -35.37 -13.03
CA ALA A 245 13.16 -36.35 -13.05
C ALA A 245 14.22 -36.05 -11.96
N ARG A 246 14.62 -34.78 -11.81
CA ARG A 246 15.55 -34.35 -10.76
C ARG A 246 14.96 -34.56 -9.37
N LEU A 247 13.69 -34.21 -9.16
CA LEU A 247 13.02 -34.37 -7.88
C LEU A 247 12.89 -35.86 -7.50
N ARG A 248 12.59 -36.72 -8.47
CA ARG A 248 12.56 -38.18 -8.30
C ARG A 248 13.92 -38.71 -7.84
N GLN A 249 15.01 -38.26 -8.47
CA GLN A 249 16.36 -38.66 -8.08
C GLN A 249 16.67 -38.25 -6.64
N VAL A 250 16.40 -36.99 -6.29
CA VAL A 250 16.66 -36.47 -4.93
C VAL A 250 15.85 -37.22 -3.89
N VAL A 251 14.56 -37.49 -4.16
CA VAL A 251 13.69 -38.24 -3.22
C VAL A 251 14.15 -39.68 -3.02
N ALA A 252 14.72 -40.31 -4.05
CA ALA A 252 15.24 -41.67 -3.96
C ALA A 252 16.59 -41.77 -3.24
N GLU A 253 17.41 -40.72 -3.28
CA GLU A 253 18.78 -40.73 -2.74
C GLU A 253 18.91 -40.06 -1.36
N GLN A 254 17.99 -39.17 -0.99
CA GLN A 254 18.10 -38.33 0.20
C GLN A 254 16.91 -38.51 1.15
N PRO A 255 17.14 -38.54 2.48
CA PRO A 255 16.06 -38.66 3.47
C PRO A 255 15.26 -37.36 3.65
N PHE A 256 15.76 -36.24 3.14
CA PHE A 256 15.09 -34.94 3.21
C PHE A 256 15.22 -34.21 1.88
N ALA A 257 14.13 -33.58 1.46
CA ALA A 257 14.08 -32.72 0.29
C ALA A 257 13.14 -31.55 0.55
N ALA A 258 13.47 -30.38 -0.01
CA ALA A 258 12.61 -29.21 0.03
C ALA A 258 12.46 -28.60 -1.36
N VAL A 259 11.23 -28.28 -1.75
CA VAL A 259 10.89 -27.63 -3.02
C VAL A 259 10.43 -26.20 -2.72
N ILE A 260 11.23 -25.23 -3.16
CA ILE A 260 11.06 -23.81 -2.83
C ILE A 260 10.75 -23.03 -4.11
N GLY A 261 9.77 -22.14 -4.06
CA GLY A 261 9.45 -21.29 -5.20
C GLY A 261 8.43 -20.19 -4.89
N ALA A 262 8.35 -19.20 -5.77
CA ALA A 262 7.40 -18.09 -5.67
C ALA A 262 5.93 -18.58 -5.59
N SER A 263 5.02 -17.72 -5.15
CA SER A 263 3.58 -18.01 -5.20
C SER A 263 3.15 -18.30 -6.64
N GLY A 264 2.30 -19.30 -6.86
CA GLY A 264 1.85 -19.69 -8.20
C GLY A 264 2.90 -20.38 -9.08
N SER A 265 4.10 -20.71 -8.60
CA SER A 265 5.15 -21.36 -9.41
C SER A 265 4.87 -22.85 -9.77
N GLY A 266 3.76 -23.41 -9.28
CA GLY A 266 3.37 -24.80 -9.52
C GLY A 266 4.00 -25.83 -8.57
N LYS A 267 4.43 -25.44 -7.36
CA LYS A 267 5.09 -26.34 -6.37
C LYS A 267 4.28 -27.61 -6.11
N SER A 268 3.04 -27.46 -5.66
CA SER A 268 2.16 -28.59 -5.36
C SER A 268 1.84 -29.39 -6.64
N SER A 269 1.72 -28.74 -7.80
CA SER A 269 1.49 -29.43 -9.07
C SER A 269 2.66 -30.32 -9.48
N VAL A 270 3.90 -29.84 -9.37
CA VAL A 270 5.11 -30.65 -9.67
C VAL A 270 5.17 -31.88 -8.76
N VAL A 271 4.80 -31.72 -7.48
CA VAL A 271 4.81 -32.82 -6.52
C VAL A 271 3.68 -33.81 -6.78
N PHE A 272 2.42 -33.37 -6.83
CA PHE A 272 1.28 -34.29 -6.90
C PHE A 272 0.98 -34.82 -8.30
N ALA A 273 1.00 -33.97 -9.34
CA ALA A 273 0.73 -34.39 -10.71
C ALA A 273 1.98 -34.97 -11.39
N GLY A 274 3.19 -34.58 -10.95
CA GLY A 274 4.45 -35.12 -11.46
C GLY A 274 4.98 -36.27 -10.62
N LEU A 275 5.62 -35.96 -9.49
CA LEU A 275 6.37 -36.91 -8.67
C LEU A 275 5.51 -38.04 -8.09
N VAL A 276 4.42 -37.72 -7.41
CA VAL A 276 3.61 -38.70 -6.65
C VAL A 276 3.02 -39.75 -7.59
N LEU A 277 2.50 -39.35 -8.75
CA LEU A 277 2.02 -40.30 -9.75
C LEU A 277 3.16 -41.21 -10.24
N ASP A 278 4.30 -40.65 -10.63
CA ASP A 278 5.44 -41.41 -11.16
C ASP A 278 5.97 -42.43 -10.13
N LEU A 279 6.05 -42.04 -8.85
CA LEU A 279 6.43 -42.95 -7.77
C LEU A 279 5.38 -44.03 -7.52
N ARG A 280 4.07 -43.72 -7.55
CA ARG A 280 3.01 -44.73 -7.40
C ARG A 280 2.98 -45.72 -8.55
N GLN A 281 3.20 -45.26 -9.78
CA GLN A 281 3.29 -46.14 -10.95
C GLN A 281 4.49 -47.08 -10.89
N SER A 282 5.57 -46.68 -10.20
CA SER A 282 6.73 -47.56 -9.97
C SER A 282 6.44 -48.72 -9.01
N GLY A 283 5.39 -48.61 -8.17
CA GLY A 283 4.96 -49.64 -7.22
C GLY A 283 5.85 -49.82 -5.98
N ASN A 284 6.95 -49.06 -5.86
CA ASN A 284 7.97 -49.25 -4.81
C ASN A 284 7.87 -48.25 -3.66
N TRP A 285 6.78 -47.46 -3.58
CA TRP A 285 6.67 -46.36 -2.63
C TRP A 285 5.30 -46.32 -1.94
N THR A 286 5.33 -46.24 -0.61
CA THR A 286 4.18 -45.81 0.21
C THR A 286 4.25 -44.30 0.38
N ILE A 287 3.16 -43.58 0.07
CA ILE A 287 3.14 -42.12 0.06
C ILE A 287 2.02 -41.60 0.95
N ALA A 288 2.38 -40.79 1.94
CA ALA A 288 1.48 -39.99 2.76
C ALA A 288 1.71 -38.51 2.49
N HIS A 289 0.66 -37.70 2.56
CA HIS A 289 0.80 -36.26 2.44
C HIS A 289 -0.18 -35.54 3.36
N CYS A 290 0.24 -34.40 3.89
CA CYS A 290 -0.61 -33.50 4.64
C CYS A 290 -0.19 -32.04 4.42
N ARG A 291 -1.04 -31.13 4.90
CA ARG A 291 -0.78 -29.69 4.94
C ARG A 291 -0.89 -29.28 6.41
N PRO A 292 0.08 -28.54 7.00
CA PRO A 292 0.10 -28.29 8.44
C PRO A 292 -1.16 -27.59 8.98
N LYS A 293 -1.75 -26.64 8.23
CA LYS A 293 -2.90 -25.83 8.67
C LYS A 293 -2.70 -25.26 10.10
N LYS A 294 -3.82 -25.02 10.82
CA LYS A 294 -3.84 -24.59 12.24
C LYS A 294 -3.62 -25.72 13.25
N GLN A 295 -3.85 -26.99 12.86
CA GLN A 295 -3.66 -28.15 13.75
C GLN A 295 -2.64 -29.14 13.14
N PRO A 296 -1.34 -28.81 13.15
CA PRO A 296 -0.33 -29.55 12.39
C PRO A 296 -0.18 -31.01 12.82
N PHE A 297 -0.31 -31.30 14.12
CA PHE A 297 -0.25 -32.67 14.64
C PHE A 297 -1.48 -33.51 14.26
N TYR A 298 -2.66 -32.90 14.17
CA TYR A 298 -3.87 -33.60 13.73
C TYR A 298 -3.76 -33.96 12.25
N GLU A 299 -3.34 -33.02 11.40
CA GLU A 299 -3.19 -33.25 9.96
C GLU A 299 -2.13 -34.32 9.65
N LEU A 300 -1.03 -34.33 10.42
CA LEU A 300 -0.03 -35.39 10.35
C LEU A 300 -0.58 -36.75 10.81
N ALA A 301 -1.37 -36.80 11.88
CA ALA A 301 -2.01 -38.03 12.30
C ALA A 301 -3.02 -38.52 11.26
N ALA A 302 -3.88 -37.63 10.76
CA ALA A 302 -4.95 -37.91 9.81
C ALA A 302 -4.42 -38.45 8.47
N CYS A 303 -3.20 -38.07 8.04
CA CYS A 303 -2.61 -38.64 6.83
C CYS A 303 -1.96 -40.02 7.03
N LEU A 304 -1.51 -40.33 8.26
CA LEU A 304 -0.84 -41.60 8.59
C LEU A 304 -1.82 -42.70 9.02
N ILE A 305 -2.89 -42.34 9.72
CA ILE A 305 -3.89 -43.28 10.25
C ILE A 305 -4.55 -44.16 9.18
N PRO A 306 -4.91 -43.65 7.97
CA PRO A 306 -5.42 -44.50 6.90
C PRO A 306 -4.47 -45.61 6.45
N LEU A 307 -3.16 -45.48 6.71
CA LEU A 307 -2.15 -46.50 6.41
C LEU A 307 -2.01 -47.54 7.53
N LEU A 308 -2.57 -47.28 8.71
CA LEU A 308 -2.53 -48.17 9.87
C LEU A 308 -3.87 -48.88 10.12
N TYR A 309 -4.98 -48.25 9.75
CA TYR A 309 -6.33 -48.69 10.05
C TYR A 309 -7.25 -48.62 8.83
N GLU A 310 -7.86 -49.75 8.47
CA GLU A 310 -8.75 -49.84 7.31
C GLU A 310 -10.15 -49.24 7.57
N ASP A 311 -10.70 -49.33 8.79
CA ASP A 311 -12.07 -48.90 9.12
C ASP A 311 -12.22 -47.36 9.18
N PRO A 312 -13.03 -46.73 8.29
CA PRO A 312 -13.22 -45.28 8.25
C PRO A 312 -13.74 -44.65 9.55
N ILE A 313 -14.54 -45.36 10.34
CA ILE A 313 -15.15 -44.82 11.56
C ILE A 313 -14.10 -44.70 12.67
N LEU A 314 -13.24 -45.71 12.79
CA LEU A 314 -12.13 -45.74 13.74
C LEU A 314 -11.03 -44.71 13.41
N ARG A 315 -10.90 -44.28 12.14
CA ARG A 315 -9.83 -43.36 11.73
C ARG A 315 -9.92 -42.00 12.43
N SER A 316 -11.10 -41.45 12.64
CA SER A 316 -11.24 -40.14 13.30
C SER A 316 -10.78 -40.21 14.75
N GLU A 317 -11.31 -41.17 15.51
CA GLU A 317 -10.97 -41.37 16.93
C GLU A 317 -9.47 -41.65 17.11
N LYS A 318 -8.89 -42.48 16.24
CA LYS A 318 -7.46 -42.81 16.29
C LYS A 318 -6.57 -41.65 15.86
N SER A 319 -7.04 -40.75 15.00
CA SER A 319 -6.30 -39.54 14.63
C SER A 319 -6.21 -38.56 15.80
N ASP A 320 -7.29 -38.38 16.57
CA ASP A 320 -7.28 -37.56 17.79
C ASP A 320 -6.36 -38.17 18.87
N GLU A 321 -6.43 -39.48 19.09
CA GLU A 321 -5.54 -40.19 20.03
C GLU A 321 -4.05 -40.04 19.63
N LEU A 322 -3.75 -40.18 18.34
CA LEU A 322 -2.39 -40.09 17.84
C LEU A 322 -1.86 -38.65 17.89
N LYS A 323 -2.70 -37.66 17.58
CA LYS A 323 -2.40 -36.24 17.74
C LYS A 323 -1.97 -35.94 19.18
N GLU A 324 -2.76 -36.32 20.17
CA GLU A 324 -2.45 -36.07 21.59
C GLU A 324 -1.12 -36.71 21.99
N LYS A 325 -0.87 -37.95 21.55
CA LYS A 325 0.37 -38.67 21.83
C LYS A 325 1.60 -38.03 21.18
N LEU A 326 1.50 -37.59 19.93
CA LEU A 326 2.58 -36.90 19.21
C LEU A 326 2.89 -35.55 19.85
N GLN A 327 1.85 -34.77 20.17
CA GLN A 327 2.00 -33.44 20.77
C GLN A 327 2.55 -33.52 22.21
N ALA A 328 2.17 -34.54 22.98
CA ALA A 328 2.71 -34.79 24.32
C ALA A 328 4.11 -35.45 24.30
N GLY A 329 4.65 -35.80 23.13
CA GLY A 329 5.94 -36.52 23.01
C GLY A 329 5.91 -37.94 23.57
N LEU A 330 4.73 -38.54 23.75
CA LEU A 330 4.57 -39.90 24.28
C LEU A 330 4.93 -40.97 23.24
N VAL A 331 4.82 -40.64 21.95
CA VAL A 331 5.16 -41.50 20.82
C VAL A 331 5.95 -40.67 19.80
N GLY A 332 7.07 -41.21 19.30
CA GLY A 332 7.84 -40.59 18.23
C GLY A 332 7.32 -41.01 16.85
N LEU A 333 7.33 -40.07 15.89
CA LEU A 333 6.90 -40.34 14.50
C LEU A 333 7.71 -41.46 13.85
N ALA A 334 9.01 -41.58 14.15
CA ALA A 334 9.86 -42.65 13.62
C ALA A 334 9.35 -44.05 13.99
N GLY A 335 8.76 -44.22 15.18
CA GLY A 335 8.16 -45.49 15.61
C GLY A 335 6.91 -45.84 14.81
N ILE A 336 6.08 -44.84 14.52
CA ILE A 336 4.86 -44.99 13.72
C ILE A 336 5.22 -45.35 12.27
N ILE A 337 6.20 -44.65 11.68
CA ILE A 337 6.65 -44.95 10.32
C ILE A 337 7.23 -46.37 10.23
N ARG A 338 8.01 -46.83 11.21
CA ARG A 338 8.48 -48.22 11.26
C ARG A 338 7.33 -49.22 11.31
N GLN A 339 6.27 -48.92 12.06
CA GLN A 339 5.07 -49.77 12.10
C GLN A 339 4.36 -49.84 10.74
N ILE A 340 4.26 -48.71 10.01
CA ILE A 340 3.66 -48.69 8.66
C ILE A 340 4.56 -49.45 7.67
N LYS A 341 5.88 -49.30 7.75
CA LYS A 341 6.84 -50.02 6.89
C LYS A 341 6.81 -51.54 7.13
N GLN A 342 6.55 -52.01 8.35
CA GLN A 342 6.38 -53.44 8.63
C GLN A 342 5.20 -54.06 7.87
N GLN A 343 4.17 -53.27 7.54
CA GLN A 343 3.03 -53.73 6.74
C GLN A 343 3.31 -53.67 5.23
N ASN A 344 4.36 -52.95 4.81
CA ASN A 344 4.72 -52.67 3.41
C ASN A 344 6.21 -52.93 3.16
N GLU A 345 6.67 -54.15 3.47
CA GLU A 345 8.10 -54.52 3.36
C GLU A 345 8.64 -54.34 1.93
N GLY A 346 9.82 -53.71 1.82
CA GLY A 346 10.51 -53.47 0.55
C GLY A 346 10.10 -52.19 -0.19
N GLN A 347 9.16 -51.40 0.34
CA GLN A 347 8.80 -50.09 -0.21
C GLN A 347 9.49 -48.94 0.53
N GLY A 348 9.93 -47.93 -0.23
CA GLY A 348 10.32 -46.63 0.34
C GLY A 348 9.10 -45.88 0.87
N PHE A 349 9.28 -45.02 1.87
CA PHE A 349 8.20 -44.20 2.43
C PHE A 349 8.46 -42.72 2.15
N LEU A 350 7.52 -42.06 1.47
CA LEU A 350 7.56 -40.62 1.21
C LEU A 350 6.48 -39.90 2.03
N LEU A 351 6.91 -38.99 2.90
CA LEU A 351 6.03 -38.05 3.60
C LEU A 351 6.12 -36.67 2.96
N VAL A 352 5.04 -36.22 2.31
CA VAL A 352 4.96 -34.89 1.70
C VAL A 352 4.25 -33.92 2.64
N ILE A 353 4.93 -32.84 3.04
CA ILE A 353 4.30 -31.71 3.74
C ILE A 353 4.12 -30.57 2.74
N ASP A 354 2.89 -30.42 2.24
CA ASP A 354 2.51 -29.38 1.28
C ASP A 354 2.28 -28.04 1.98
N GLN A 355 2.71 -26.94 1.36
CA GLN A 355 2.57 -25.57 1.89
C GLN A 355 3.07 -25.43 3.33
N PHE A 356 4.31 -25.82 3.56
CA PHE A 356 4.95 -25.83 4.87
C PHE A 356 4.96 -24.44 5.54
N GLU A 357 4.92 -23.35 4.77
CA GLU A 357 4.80 -22.00 5.31
C GLU A 357 3.59 -21.79 6.23
N GLU A 358 2.54 -22.60 6.07
CA GLU A 358 1.36 -22.52 6.93
C GLU A 358 1.63 -22.79 8.39
N LEU A 359 2.66 -23.59 8.66
CA LEU A 359 3.13 -23.82 10.01
C LEU A 359 3.49 -22.48 10.69
N PHE A 360 4.09 -21.55 9.96
CA PHE A 360 4.50 -20.24 10.47
C PHE A 360 3.41 -19.17 10.36
N THR A 361 2.51 -19.26 9.38
CA THR A 361 1.48 -18.23 9.16
C THR A 361 0.20 -18.46 9.98
N LEU A 362 -0.18 -19.71 10.22
CA LEU A 362 -1.43 -20.06 10.88
C LEU A 362 -1.27 -20.41 12.36
N ASN A 363 -0.05 -20.67 12.82
CA ASN A 363 0.25 -20.99 14.21
C ASN A 363 1.05 -19.85 14.86
N THR A 364 0.57 -19.38 16.01
CA THR A 364 1.25 -18.33 16.79
C THR A 364 2.15 -18.90 17.90
N ASP A 365 1.93 -20.16 18.29
CA ASP A 365 2.69 -20.83 19.33
C ASP A 365 4.03 -21.38 18.80
N GLN A 366 5.13 -20.79 19.26
CA GLN A 366 6.48 -21.17 18.85
C GLN A 366 6.90 -22.55 19.36
N ASP A 367 6.33 -23.04 20.46
CA ASP A 367 6.67 -24.35 21.00
C ASP A 367 6.04 -25.47 20.16
N VAL A 368 4.80 -25.27 19.70
CA VAL A 368 4.13 -26.17 18.74
C VAL A 368 4.94 -26.30 17.45
N ILE A 369 5.38 -25.16 16.88
CA ILE A 369 6.20 -25.13 15.66
C ILE A 369 7.52 -25.89 15.85
N ARG A 370 8.22 -25.62 16.96
CA ARG A 370 9.49 -26.29 17.28
C ARG A 370 9.33 -27.80 17.46
N GLN A 371 8.31 -28.24 18.20
CA GLN A 371 8.03 -29.66 18.41
C GLN A 371 7.69 -30.37 17.09
N TYR A 372 6.86 -29.74 16.25
CA TYR A 372 6.49 -30.31 14.96
C TYR A 372 7.71 -30.51 14.04
N ILE A 373 8.57 -29.49 13.94
CA ILE A 373 9.83 -29.57 13.18
C ILE A 373 10.75 -30.66 13.76
N ALA A 374 10.89 -30.73 15.08
CA ALA A 374 11.75 -31.71 15.74
C ALA A 374 11.32 -33.15 15.41
N ILE A 375 10.02 -33.45 15.49
CA ILE A 375 9.49 -34.79 15.20
C ILE A 375 9.69 -35.17 13.72
N LEU A 376 9.53 -34.23 12.77
CA LEU A 376 9.80 -34.49 11.36
C LEU A 376 11.28 -34.80 11.10
N LEU A 377 12.19 -34.04 11.71
CA LEU A 377 13.63 -34.21 11.50
C LEU A 377 14.20 -35.42 12.24
N GLU A 378 13.65 -35.81 13.39
CA GLU A 378 14.03 -37.04 14.10
C GLU A 378 13.82 -38.28 13.21
N CYS A 379 12.83 -38.25 12.31
CA CYS A 379 12.51 -39.37 11.44
C CYS A 379 13.52 -39.62 10.32
N LEU A 380 14.39 -38.65 10.03
CA LEU A 380 15.38 -38.73 8.96
C LEU A 380 16.42 -39.86 9.17
N CYS A 381 16.54 -40.37 10.39
CA CYS A 381 17.39 -41.53 10.70
C CYS A 381 16.75 -42.89 10.33
N THR A 382 15.52 -42.90 9.79
CA THR A 382 14.82 -44.13 9.40
C THR A 382 15.25 -44.56 8.01
N GLU A 383 15.61 -45.82 7.82
CA GLU A 383 15.97 -46.36 6.50
C GLU A 383 14.80 -46.26 5.50
N ASP A 384 15.11 -46.00 4.22
CA ASP A 384 14.18 -45.76 3.10
C ASP A 384 13.01 -44.82 3.41
N PHE A 385 13.25 -43.77 4.19
CA PHE A 385 12.26 -42.75 4.52
C PHE A 385 12.71 -41.39 4.01
N THR A 386 11.81 -40.69 3.33
CA THR A 386 12.05 -39.35 2.80
C THR A 386 10.96 -38.37 3.22
N VAL A 387 11.35 -37.23 3.77
CA VAL A 387 10.46 -36.07 3.99
C VAL A 387 10.62 -35.08 2.84
N LEU A 388 9.52 -34.74 2.17
CA LEU A 388 9.49 -33.71 1.13
C LEU A 388 8.66 -32.51 1.60
N LEU A 389 9.31 -31.36 1.79
CA LEU A 389 8.62 -30.11 2.09
C LEU A 389 8.38 -29.32 0.81
N THR A 390 7.22 -28.68 0.68
CA THR A 390 7.06 -27.59 -0.29
C THR A 390 6.83 -26.28 0.43
N MET A 391 7.49 -25.21 0.00
CA MET A 391 7.38 -23.91 0.68
C MET A 391 7.49 -22.73 -0.27
N ARG A 392 6.80 -21.63 0.05
CA ARG A 392 7.04 -20.34 -0.59
C ARG A 392 8.42 -19.77 -0.28
N ALA A 393 9.07 -19.18 -1.29
CA ALA A 393 10.39 -18.56 -1.14
C ALA A 393 10.44 -17.45 -0.08
N ASP A 394 9.36 -16.68 0.07
CA ASP A 394 9.25 -15.57 1.04
C ASP A 394 9.35 -16.04 2.51
N PHE A 395 9.07 -17.32 2.77
CA PHE A 395 9.12 -17.93 4.10
C PHE A 395 10.43 -18.67 4.38
N PHE A 396 11.40 -18.61 3.45
CA PHE A 396 12.71 -19.24 3.64
C PHE A 396 13.45 -18.64 4.84
N ALA A 397 13.39 -17.33 5.04
CA ALA A 397 14.00 -16.67 6.20
C ALA A 397 13.38 -17.14 7.53
N ALA A 398 12.05 -17.35 7.57
CA ALA A 398 11.37 -17.88 8.74
C ALA A 398 11.79 -19.33 9.04
N ALA A 399 11.91 -20.17 8.01
CA ALA A 399 12.39 -21.54 8.15
C ALA A 399 13.84 -21.62 8.66
N VAL A 400 14.74 -20.78 8.14
CA VAL A 400 16.14 -20.70 8.59
C VAL A 400 16.26 -20.12 10.01
N GLY A 401 15.25 -19.38 10.48
CA GLY A 401 15.15 -18.94 11.87
C GLY A 401 15.07 -20.08 12.90
N HIS A 402 14.75 -21.31 12.47
CA HIS A 402 14.73 -22.51 13.30
C HIS A 402 16.03 -23.32 13.11
N PRO A 403 16.91 -23.43 14.13
CA PRO A 403 18.25 -24.02 13.96
C PRO A 403 18.27 -25.44 13.38
N ALA A 404 17.40 -26.33 13.86
CA ALA A 404 17.35 -27.71 13.38
C ALA A 404 16.92 -27.81 11.91
N LEU A 405 15.97 -26.97 11.50
CA LEU A 405 15.51 -26.92 10.11
C LEU A 405 16.55 -26.26 9.20
N ALA A 406 17.26 -25.24 9.70
CA ALA A 406 18.36 -24.61 8.99
C ALA A 406 19.49 -25.61 8.70
N GLU A 407 19.88 -26.42 9.68
CA GLU A 407 20.88 -27.48 9.51
C GLU A 407 20.46 -28.53 8.47
N ALA A 408 19.18 -28.92 8.47
CA ALA A 408 18.64 -29.83 7.46
C ALA A 408 18.64 -29.20 6.05
N LEU A 409 18.24 -27.93 5.91
CA LEU A 409 18.24 -27.22 4.62
C LEU A 409 19.65 -26.96 4.07
N ASP A 410 20.66 -26.81 4.95
CA ASP A 410 22.07 -26.67 4.55
C ASP A 410 22.66 -28.02 4.14
N SER A 411 22.34 -29.09 4.89
CA SER A 411 22.79 -30.46 4.61
C SER A 411 22.16 -31.04 3.34
N TYR A 412 20.91 -30.67 3.06
CA TYR A 412 20.12 -31.16 1.92
C TYR A 412 19.61 -29.96 1.11
N ALA A 413 20.42 -29.55 0.13
CA ALA A 413 20.18 -28.35 -0.64
C ALA A 413 18.76 -28.33 -1.27
N PRO A 414 17.94 -27.29 -1.01
CA PRO A 414 16.59 -27.22 -1.52
C PRO A 414 16.56 -27.09 -3.05
N ILE A 415 15.57 -27.72 -3.67
CA ILE A 415 15.26 -27.55 -5.09
C ILE A 415 14.48 -26.25 -5.24
N ILE A 416 15.18 -25.22 -5.71
CA ILE A 416 14.56 -23.98 -6.13
C ILE A 416 13.90 -24.21 -7.48
N LEU A 417 12.57 -24.11 -7.54
CA LEU A 417 11.82 -24.30 -8.77
C LEU A 417 12.16 -23.19 -9.77
N PRO A 418 12.78 -23.53 -10.92
CA PRO A 418 13.07 -22.55 -11.94
C PRO A 418 11.76 -22.08 -12.59
N GLN A 419 11.79 -20.92 -13.25
CA GLN A 419 10.74 -20.58 -14.20
C GLN A 419 10.70 -21.61 -15.33
N ILE A 420 9.51 -21.82 -15.92
CA ILE A 420 9.37 -22.71 -17.08
C ILE A 420 10.03 -22.01 -18.28
N ASP A 421 10.83 -22.75 -19.02
CA ASP A 421 11.46 -22.23 -20.23
C ASP A 421 10.46 -22.13 -21.39
N VAL A 422 10.86 -21.50 -22.49
CA VAL A 422 10.00 -21.29 -23.66
C VAL A 422 9.45 -22.62 -24.20
N GLN A 423 10.27 -23.67 -24.21
CA GLN A 423 9.87 -24.99 -24.68
C GLN A 423 8.85 -25.64 -23.73
N GLY A 424 9.10 -25.59 -22.42
CA GLY A 424 8.16 -26.10 -21.43
C GLY A 424 6.83 -25.34 -21.44
N LEU A 425 6.84 -24.02 -21.63
CA LEU A 425 5.60 -23.23 -21.76
C LEU A 425 4.81 -23.63 -23.01
N ARG A 426 5.50 -23.89 -24.13
CA ARG A 426 4.85 -24.42 -25.33
C ARG A 426 4.21 -25.77 -25.06
N GLU A 427 4.88 -26.66 -24.33
CA GLU A 427 4.32 -27.97 -23.97
C GLU A 427 3.08 -27.85 -23.07
N VAL A 428 3.10 -26.95 -22.08
CA VAL A 428 1.96 -26.65 -21.21
C VAL A 428 0.74 -26.17 -22.03
N ILE A 429 0.98 -25.35 -23.07
CA ILE A 429 -0.10 -24.81 -23.89
C ILE A 429 -0.59 -25.85 -24.90
N GLU A 430 0.29 -26.45 -25.70
CA GLU A 430 -0.10 -27.22 -26.89
C GLU A 430 -0.47 -28.68 -26.58
N GLN A 431 0.23 -29.35 -25.66
CA GLN A 431 0.06 -30.81 -25.48
C GLN A 431 -1.32 -31.21 -24.93
N PRO A 432 -1.87 -30.54 -23.89
CA PRO A 432 -3.21 -30.88 -23.41
C PRO A 432 -4.29 -30.68 -24.49
N ALA A 433 -4.21 -29.60 -25.27
CA ALA A 433 -5.13 -29.34 -26.38
C ALA A 433 -4.99 -30.40 -27.48
N LYS A 434 -3.76 -30.76 -27.84
CA LYS A 434 -3.46 -31.76 -28.88
C LYS A 434 -3.98 -33.15 -28.51
N LEU A 435 -3.91 -33.54 -27.24
CA LEU A 435 -4.48 -34.81 -26.75
C LEU A 435 -5.99 -34.91 -26.97
N LEU A 436 -6.68 -33.77 -26.93
CA LEU A 436 -8.12 -33.66 -27.12
C LEU A 436 -8.51 -33.24 -28.54
N GLY A 437 -7.54 -33.17 -29.47
CA GLY A 437 -7.76 -32.84 -30.88
C GLY A 437 -8.14 -31.39 -31.14
N VAL A 438 -7.72 -30.46 -30.27
CA VAL A 438 -7.87 -29.01 -30.43
C VAL A 438 -6.54 -28.39 -30.85
N SER A 439 -6.59 -27.45 -31.79
CA SER A 439 -5.40 -26.79 -32.36
C SER A 439 -5.38 -25.29 -32.09
N PHE A 440 -4.20 -24.68 -32.09
CA PHE A 440 -4.03 -23.23 -32.02
C PHE A 440 -3.75 -22.68 -33.41
N GLU A 441 -4.25 -21.47 -33.69
CA GLU A 441 -3.87 -20.74 -34.89
C GLU A 441 -2.36 -20.46 -34.94
N ALA A 442 -1.78 -20.48 -36.14
CA ALA A 442 -0.35 -20.31 -36.34
C ALA A 442 0.17 -18.98 -35.77
N GLY A 443 1.18 -19.04 -34.90
CA GLY A 443 1.78 -17.88 -34.23
C GLY A 443 1.08 -17.44 -32.94
N LEU A 444 -0.10 -17.97 -32.61
CA LEU A 444 -0.82 -17.61 -31.40
C LEU A 444 -0.07 -18.05 -30.13
N VAL A 445 0.48 -19.27 -30.14
CA VAL A 445 1.23 -19.81 -28.99
C VAL A 445 2.47 -18.98 -28.70
N ASP A 446 3.18 -18.51 -29.73
CA ASP A 446 4.34 -17.63 -29.56
C ASP A 446 3.97 -16.29 -28.93
N LEU A 447 2.79 -15.77 -29.29
CA LEU A 447 2.25 -14.55 -28.72
C LEU A 447 1.85 -14.75 -27.25
N ILE A 448 1.18 -15.87 -26.92
CA ILE A 448 0.84 -16.23 -25.53
C ILE A 448 2.12 -16.34 -24.68
N ILE A 449 3.15 -17.03 -25.17
CA ILE A 449 4.42 -17.20 -24.45
C ILE A 449 5.11 -15.84 -24.22
N ARG A 450 5.07 -14.94 -25.21
CA ARG A 450 5.62 -13.59 -25.08
C ARG A 450 4.88 -12.79 -24.00
N ASP A 451 3.56 -12.90 -23.96
CA ASP A 451 2.72 -12.16 -23.01
C ASP A 451 2.86 -12.66 -21.57
N VAL A 452 3.14 -13.95 -21.35
CA VAL A 452 3.47 -14.51 -20.02
C VAL A 452 4.70 -13.82 -19.42
N GLY A 453 5.68 -13.47 -20.26
CA GLY A 453 6.91 -12.78 -19.84
C GLY A 453 7.76 -13.57 -18.84
N GLN A 454 8.65 -12.86 -18.13
CA GLN A 454 9.53 -13.41 -17.07
C GLN A 454 9.00 -13.09 -15.65
N GLU A 455 7.75 -12.65 -15.52
CA GLU A 455 7.19 -12.27 -14.22
C GLU A 455 6.92 -13.51 -13.35
N PRO A 456 7.38 -13.53 -12.08
CA PRO A 456 7.07 -14.62 -11.16
C PRO A 456 5.57 -14.65 -10.84
N GLY A 457 4.97 -15.85 -10.88
CA GLY A 457 3.53 -16.05 -10.58
C GLY A 457 2.59 -15.91 -11.78
N SER A 458 3.11 -15.94 -13.01
CA SER A 458 2.33 -15.85 -14.26
C SER A 458 1.63 -17.14 -14.66
N LEU A 459 2.02 -18.30 -14.11
CA LEU A 459 1.45 -19.61 -14.50
C LEU A 459 -0.05 -19.77 -14.19
N PRO A 460 -0.57 -19.37 -13.02
CA PRO A 460 -2.02 -19.42 -12.78
C PRO A 460 -2.80 -18.51 -13.73
N LEU A 461 -2.21 -17.38 -14.15
CA LEU A 461 -2.83 -16.48 -15.12
C LEU A 461 -2.82 -17.09 -16.53
N LEU A 462 -1.73 -17.76 -16.91
CA LEU A 462 -1.67 -18.53 -18.15
C LEU A 462 -2.74 -19.62 -18.17
N GLU A 463 -2.83 -20.44 -17.13
CA GLU A 463 -3.84 -21.50 -17.03
C GLU A 463 -5.27 -20.92 -17.06
N PHE A 464 -5.52 -19.80 -16.38
CA PHE A 464 -6.81 -19.12 -16.44
C PHE A 464 -7.11 -18.61 -17.86
N CYS A 465 -6.14 -17.98 -18.52
CA CYS A 465 -6.26 -17.53 -19.90
C CYS A 465 -6.58 -18.68 -20.85
N LEU A 466 -5.87 -19.81 -20.74
CA LEU A 466 -6.11 -21.01 -21.55
C LEU A 466 -7.48 -21.61 -21.26
N THR A 467 -7.92 -21.59 -20.00
CA THR A 467 -9.29 -21.99 -19.63
C THR A 467 -10.34 -21.15 -20.36
N GLN A 468 -10.18 -19.83 -20.39
CA GLN A 468 -11.10 -18.93 -21.09
C GLN A 468 -11.06 -19.11 -22.62
N LEU A 469 -9.87 -19.26 -23.19
CA LEU A 469 -9.70 -19.56 -24.62
C LEU A 469 -10.37 -20.85 -25.04
N TRP A 470 -10.32 -21.87 -24.18
CA TRP A 470 -10.96 -23.15 -24.44
C TRP A 470 -12.48 -23.02 -24.57
N GLU A 471 -13.09 -22.16 -23.75
CA GLU A 471 -14.54 -21.89 -23.83
C GLU A 471 -14.92 -21.08 -25.09
N GLN A 472 -13.97 -20.31 -25.64
CA GLN A 472 -14.12 -19.55 -26.89
C GLN A 472 -13.57 -20.29 -28.12
N GLN A 473 -13.31 -21.59 -28.03
CA GLN A 473 -12.86 -22.35 -29.20
C GLN A 473 -13.94 -22.38 -30.27
N GLU A 474 -13.52 -22.21 -31.53
CA GLU A 474 -14.36 -22.35 -32.70
C GLU A 474 -13.82 -23.50 -33.55
N PHE A 475 -14.64 -24.52 -33.81
CA PHE A 475 -14.30 -25.67 -34.64
C PHE A 475 -13.04 -26.42 -34.16
N ARG A 476 -12.89 -26.61 -32.84
CA ARG A 476 -11.66 -27.18 -32.21
C ARG A 476 -10.40 -26.40 -32.57
N ARG A 477 -10.54 -25.10 -32.81
CA ARG A 477 -9.43 -24.18 -33.06
C ARG A 477 -9.55 -22.97 -32.15
N ILE A 478 -8.43 -22.61 -31.52
CA ILE A 478 -8.30 -21.39 -30.73
C ILE A 478 -7.65 -20.32 -31.61
N THR A 479 -8.29 -19.15 -31.70
CA THR A 479 -7.98 -18.10 -32.67
C THR A 479 -7.34 -16.87 -32.02
N HIS A 480 -6.66 -16.04 -32.81
CA HIS A 480 -6.14 -14.75 -32.31
C HIS A 480 -7.25 -13.79 -31.88
N ASP A 481 -8.42 -13.87 -32.51
CA ASP A 481 -9.54 -12.99 -32.19
C ASP A 481 -10.10 -13.33 -30.80
N ALA A 482 -10.31 -14.63 -30.50
CA ALA A 482 -10.67 -15.07 -29.14
C ALA A 482 -9.62 -14.62 -28.10
N TYR A 483 -8.32 -14.66 -28.44
CA TYR A 483 -7.26 -14.17 -27.55
C TYR A 483 -7.30 -12.67 -27.29
N LYS A 484 -7.61 -11.86 -28.31
CA LYS A 484 -7.78 -10.42 -28.16
C LYS A 484 -9.03 -10.09 -27.36
N ASP A 485 -10.11 -10.82 -27.57
CA ASP A 485 -11.40 -10.60 -26.90
C ASP A 485 -11.28 -10.83 -25.38
N ILE A 486 -10.53 -11.85 -24.96
CA ILE A 486 -10.23 -12.04 -23.53
C ILE A 486 -9.18 -11.04 -23.01
N GLY A 487 -8.46 -10.32 -23.87
CA GLY A 487 -7.44 -9.32 -23.48
C GLY A 487 -6.06 -9.91 -23.17
N GLY A 488 -5.78 -11.10 -23.67
CA GLY A 488 -4.51 -11.81 -23.45
C GLY A 488 -4.27 -12.28 -22.01
N VAL A 489 -3.10 -12.89 -21.76
CA VAL A 489 -2.79 -13.56 -20.48
C VAL A 489 -2.90 -12.60 -19.30
N GLN A 490 -2.47 -11.36 -19.49
CA GLN A 490 -2.33 -10.42 -18.39
C GLN A 490 -3.68 -9.77 -18.00
N GLN A 491 -4.62 -9.61 -18.95
CA GLN A 491 -5.91 -8.94 -18.70
C GLN A 491 -7.09 -9.92 -18.64
N ALA A 492 -6.95 -11.19 -19.08
CA ALA A 492 -8.02 -12.20 -19.09
C ALA A 492 -8.82 -12.27 -17.78
N LEU A 493 -8.14 -12.31 -16.64
CA LEU A 493 -8.81 -12.39 -15.34
C LEU A 493 -9.56 -11.11 -14.97
N ALA A 494 -9.04 -9.93 -15.36
CA ALA A 494 -9.69 -8.65 -15.12
C ALA A 494 -10.90 -8.44 -16.04
N ASN A 495 -10.79 -8.81 -17.32
CA ASN A 495 -11.90 -8.74 -18.27
C ASN A 495 -13.03 -9.70 -17.86
N HIS A 496 -12.69 -10.92 -17.42
CA HIS A 496 -13.67 -11.84 -16.85
C HIS A 496 -14.37 -11.25 -15.63
N ALA A 497 -13.62 -10.59 -14.73
CA ALA A 497 -14.20 -9.89 -13.59
C ALA A 497 -15.15 -8.76 -14.02
N ASP A 498 -14.82 -7.99 -15.06
CA ASP A 498 -15.70 -6.95 -15.61
C ASP A 498 -16.98 -7.54 -16.24
N THR A 499 -16.88 -8.65 -16.98
CA THR A 499 -18.05 -9.37 -17.52
C THR A 499 -18.96 -9.86 -16.41
N VAL A 500 -18.37 -10.50 -15.38
CA VAL A 500 -19.13 -11.00 -14.23
C VAL A 500 -19.76 -9.85 -13.44
N TYR A 501 -19.03 -8.76 -13.20
CA TYR A 501 -19.54 -7.56 -12.55
C TYR A 501 -20.72 -6.93 -13.31
N ALA A 502 -20.71 -6.99 -14.64
CA ALA A 502 -21.81 -6.50 -15.48
C ALA A 502 -23.11 -7.31 -15.32
N GLU A 503 -23.05 -8.60 -14.96
CA GLU A 503 -24.21 -9.46 -14.73
C GLU A 503 -25.03 -9.07 -13.49
N PHE A 504 -24.44 -8.34 -12.53
CA PHE A 504 -25.10 -7.97 -11.26
C PHE A 504 -25.87 -6.65 -11.37
N THR A 505 -26.95 -6.55 -10.59
CA THR A 505 -27.78 -5.33 -10.44
C THR A 505 -27.04 -4.21 -9.70
N GLU A 506 -27.52 -2.97 -9.79
CA GLU A 506 -26.89 -1.81 -9.15
C GLU A 506 -26.77 -1.97 -7.62
N GLN A 507 -27.79 -2.56 -6.97
CA GLN A 507 -27.76 -2.84 -5.53
C GLN A 507 -26.74 -3.94 -5.17
N GLU A 508 -26.66 -5.01 -5.96
CA GLU A 508 -25.66 -6.07 -5.76
C GLU A 508 -24.23 -5.57 -6.01
N ARG A 509 -24.04 -4.60 -6.93
CA ARG A 509 -22.73 -3.99 -7.21
C ARG A 509 -22.18 -3.18 -6.02
N GLU A 510 -23.04 -2.50 -5.26
CA GLU A 510 -22.63 -1.85 -4.02
C GLU A 510 -22.20 -2.88 -2.96
N GLN A 511 -22.90 -4.02 -2.87
CA GLN A 511 -22.54 -5.12 -1.99
C GLN A 511 -21.22 -5.79 -2.41
N LEU A 512 -21.00 -5.95 -3.72
CA LEU A 512 -19.73 -6.42 -4.29
C LEU A 512 -18.55 -5.53 -3.90
N ARG A 513 -18.71 -4.21 -4.00
CA ARG A 513 -17.69 -3.25 -3.53
C ARG A 513 -17.35 -3.51 -2.07
N HIS A 514 -18.34 -3.67 -1.19
CA HIS A 514 -18.12 -3.98 0.22
C HIS A 514 -17.38 -5.31 0.44
N ILE A 515 -17.78 -6.37 -0.27
CA ILE A 515 -17.12 -7.69 -0.19
C ILE A 515 -15.65 -7.57 -0.58
N PHE A 516 -15.34 -7.04 -1.76
CA PHE A 516 -13.96 -7.01 -2.25
C PHE A 516 -13.05 -6.10 -1.41
N LEU A 517 -13.52 -4.96 -0.91
CA LEU A 517 -12.74 -4.08 -0.03
C LEU A 517 -12.33 -4.78 1.28
N LYS A 518 -13.16 -5.68 1.81
CA LYS A 518 -12.81 -6.49 3.00
C LYS A 518 -11.76 -7.58 2.71
N LEU A 519 -11.58 -7.95 1.43
CA LEU A 519 -10.65 -8.99 0.99
C LEU A 519 -9.31 -8.44 0.49
N VAL A 520 -9.05 -7.14 0.64
CA VAL A 520 -7.79 -6.48 0.23
C VAL A 520 -7.13 -5.82 1.43
N ARG A 521 -5.82 -6.03 1.57
CA ARG A 521 -4.94 -5.30 2.48
C ARG A 521 -4.10 -4.29 1.70
N PRO A 522 -4.28 -2.98 1.94
CA PRO A 522 -3.45 -1.98 1.29
C PRO A 522 -2.01 -2.03 1.82
N GLY A 523 -1.04 -2.05 0.91
CA GLY A 523 0.38 -1.98 1.27
C GLY A 523 0.80 -0.57 1.67
N GLN A 524 1.56 -0.42 2.76
CA GLN A 524 2.19 0.87 3.13
C GLN A 524 3.56 0.97 2.45
N GLY A 525 3.58 1.36 1.17
CA GLY A 525 4.80 1.41 0.36
C GLY A 525 5.21 0.07 -0.28
N THR A 526 4.38 -0.96 -0.12
CA THR A 526 4.47 -2.27 -0.79
C THR A 526 3.23 -2.51 -1.66
N GLU A 527 3.23 -3.56 -2.48
CA GLU A 527 2.04 -3.93 -3.27
C GLU A 527 0.84 -4.30 -2.38
N ASP A 528 -0.37 -4.06 -2.89
CA ASP A 528 -1.61 -4.45 -2.22
C ASP A 528 -1.77 -5.97 -2.26
N THR A 529 -2.12 -6.56 -1.13
CA THR A 529 -2.18 -8.02 -0.95
C THR A 529 -3.60 -8.47 -0.68
N ARG A 530 -3.91 -9.73 -0.99
CA ARG A 530 -5.22 -10.30 -0.64
C ARG A 530 -5.29 -10.63 0.85
N GLN A 531 -6.49 -10.52 1.42
CA GLN A 531 -6.81 -10.88 2.79
C GLN A 531 -7.89 -11.96 2.82
N VAL A 532 -7.75 -12.88 3.77
CA VAL A 532 -8.81 -13.83 4.15
C VAL A 532 -9.75 -13.15 5.17
N ALA A 533 -11.05 -13.25 4.95
CA ALA A 533 -12.09 -12.79 5.87
C ALA A 533 -13.13 -13.90 6.12
N THR A 534 -13.84 -13.88 7.25
CA THR A 534 -14.96 -14.81 7.47
C THR A 534 -16.26 -14.24 6.90
N VAL A 535 -17.22 -15.08 6.49
CA VAL A 535 -18.53 -14.62 5.98
C VAL A 535 -19.23 -13.75 7.03
N GLY A 536 -19.12 -14.13 8.30
CA GLY A 536 -19.62 -13.36 9.43
C GLY A 536 -18.93 -12.00 9.63
N GLN A 537 -17.70 -11.79 9.16
CA GLN A 537 -17.04 -10.47 9.19
C GLN A 537 -17.46 -9.58 8.01
N ILE A 538 -17.87 -10.18 6.90
CA ILE A 538 -18.34 -9.47 5.71
C ILE A 538 -19.79 -9.06 5.97
N ALA A 539 -20.71 -10.03 5.91
CA ALA A 539 -22.11 -9.98 6.31
C ALA A 539 -22.79 -11.28 5.89
N GLU A 540 -23.58 -11.90 6.77
CA GLU A 540 -24.23 -13.18 6.48
C GLU A 540 -25.32 -13.10 5.40
N GLU A 541 -25.86 -11.90 5.19
CA GLU A 541 -26.77 -11.58 4.08
C GLU A 541 -26.12 -11.72 2.69
N TYR A 542 -24.79 -11.62 2.59
CA TYR A 542 -24.07 -11.71 1.30
C TYR A 542 -23.70 -13.13 0.89
N ARG A 543 -24.09 -14.14 1.66
CA ARG A 543 -23.74 -15.54 1.39
C ARG A 543 -24.16 -16.02 0.01
N GLY A 544 -25.33 -15.61 -0.47
CA GLY A 544 -25.80 -15.92 -1.83
C GLY A 544 -24.94 -15.30 -2.94
N LEU A 545 -24.43 -14.08 -2.72
CA LEU A 545 -23.52 -13.41 -3.65
C LEU A 545 -22.12 -14.03 -3.61
N ILE A 546 -21.62 -14.37 -2.41
CA ILE A 546 -20.35 -15.05 -2.22
C ILE A 546 -20.35 -16.40 -2.96
N ALA A 547 -21.41 -17.19 -2.85
CA ALA A 547 -21.54 -18.44 -3.60
C ALA A 547 -21.48 -18.21 -5.12
N ARG A 548 -22.22 -17.21 -5.65
CA ARG A 548 -22.17 -16.87 -7.08
C ARG A 548 -20.80 -16.39 -7.55
N LEU A 549 -20.09 -15.62 -6.73
CA LEU A 549 -18.73 -15.16 -7.04
C LEU A 549 -17.71 -16.29 -7.00
N ALA A 550 -17.88 -17.25 -6.10
CA ALA A 550 -17.06 -18.46 -6.03
C ALA A 550 -17.29 -19.35 -7.25
N ASP A 551 -18.55 -19.57 -7.65
CA ASP A 551 -18.91 -20.29 -8.88
C ASP A 551 -18.30 -19.63 -10.13
N LYS A 552 -18.27 -18.28 -10.15
CA LYS A 552 -17.64 -17.50 -11.22
C LYS A 552 -16.12 -17.34 -11.07
N ARG A 553 -15.50 -17.98 -10.06
CA ARG A 553 -14.06 -18.02 -9.79
C ARG A 553 -13.40 -16.67 -9.56
N LEU A 554 -14.09 -15.70 -8.96
CA LEU A 554 -13.48 -14.42 -8.54
C LEU A 554 -12.98 -14.46 -7.09
N ILE A 555 -13.58 -15.33 -6.28
CA ILE A 555 -13.21 -15.55 -4.89
C ILE A 555 -13.12 -17.05 -4.61
N VAL A 556 -12.40 -17.41 -3.56
CA VAL A 556 -12.33 -18.79 -3.04
C VAL A 556 -12.99 -18.81 -1.68
N THR A 557 -13.87 -19.79 -1.48
CA THR A 557 -14.45 -20.06 -0.16
C THR A 557 -13.71 -21.22 0.50
N GLY A 558 -13.50 -21.09 1.81
CA GLY A 558 -12.91 -22.10 2.67
C GLY A 558 -13.70 -22.21 3.96
N ARG A 559 -13.13 -22.90 4.96
CA ARG A 559 -13.75 -23.00 6.27
C ARG A 559 -12.69 -22.80 7.35
N ASP A 560 -12.95 -21.91 8.28
CA ASP A 560 -12.17 -21.75 9.50
C ASP A 560 -12.56 -22.87 10.47
N GLU A 561 -11.69 -23.87 10.60
CA GLU A 561 -11.92 -25.07 11.39
C GLU A 561 -11.97 -24.79 12.92
N GLU A 562 -11.49 -23.64 13.41
CA GLU A 562 -11.57 -23.29 14.85
C GLU A 562 -12.97 -22.83 15.29
N ARG A 563 -13.71 -22.16 14.39
CA ARG A 563 -15.05 -21.63 14.68
C ARG A 563 -16.16 -22.31 13.87
N GLY A 564 -15.78 -23.12 12.88
CA GLY A 564 -16.68 -23.71 11.90
C GLY A 564 -17.24 -22.70 10.89
N GLU A 565 -16.73 -21.46 10.90
CA GLU A 565 -17.17 -20.34 10.06
C GLU A 565 -16.63 -20.45 8.63
N GLU A 566 -17.40 -20.04 7.64
CA GLU A 566 -16.99 -20.03 6.24
C GLU A 566 -16.02 -18.86 5.99
N THR A 567 -14.90 -19.08 5.29
CA THR A 567 -13.90 -18.05 4.96
C THR A 567 -13.94 -17.70 3.48
N VAL A 568 -13.52 -16.49 3.14
CA VAL A 568 -13.53 -15.96 1.78
C VAL A 568 -12.21 -15.24 1.51
N GLU A 569 -11.65 -15.44 0.32
CA GLU A 569 -10.47 -14.70 -0.18
C GLU A 569 -10.58 -14.40 -1.68
N VAL A 570 -9.83 -13.40 -2.15
CA VAL A 570 -9.70 -13.15 -3.60
C VAL A 570 -8.89 -14.28 -4.25
N VAL A 571 -9.37 -14.80 -5.39
CA VAL A 571 -8.78 -15.97 -6.05
C VAL A 571 -7.30 -15.76 -6.42
N HIS A 572 -6.91 -14.53 -6.80
CA HIS A 572 -5.55 -14.19 -7.18
C HIS A 572 -5.24 -12.69 -6.99
N GLU A 573 -4.02 -12.34 -6.59
CA GLU A 573 -3.58 -10.93 -6.43
C GLU A 573 -3.65 -10.10 -7.73
N ALA A 574 -3.62 -10.78 -8.88
CA ALA A 574 -3.74 -10.13 -10.18
C ALA A 574 -5.07 -9.39 -10.34
N LEU A 575 -6.15 -9.84 -9.69
CA LEU A 575 -7.41 -9.08 -9.66
C LEU A 575 -7.20 -7.72 -9.00
N ILE A 576 -6.52 -7.68 -7.85
CA ILE A 576 -6.23 -6.43 -7.12
C ILE A 576 -5.36 -5.52 -7.99
N ARG A 577 -4.35 -6.07 -8.68
CA ARG A 577 -3.40 -5.27 -9.47
C ARG A 577 -3.96 -4.75 -10.78
N ARG A 578 -4.92 -5.45 -11.39
CA ARG A 578 -5.29 -5.22 -12.81
C ARG A 578 -6.74 -4.94 -13.06
N TRP A 579 -7.64 -5.43 -12.20
CA TRP A 579 -9.05 -5.06 -12.29
C TRP A 579 -9.20 -3.58 -11.94
N ARG A 580 -9.52 -2.77 -12.96
CA ARG A 580 -9.57 -1.31 -12.84
C ARG A 580 -10.58 -0.86 -11.79
N THR A 581 -11.74 -1.51 -11.78
CA THR A 581 -12.85 -1.20 -10.88
C THR A 581 -12.45 -1.43 -9.41
N LEU A 582 -11.82 -2.55 -9.10
CA LEU A 582 -11.32 -2.82 -7.74
C LEU A 582 -10.21 -1.87 -7.31
N ARG A 583 -9.27 -1.54 -8.21
CA ARG A 583 -8.23 -0.54 -7.89
C ARG A 583 -8.82 0.81 -7.54
N GLN A 584 -9.80 1.27 -8.32
CA GLN A 584 -10.49 2.53 -8.02
C GLN A 584 -11.14 2.49 -6.64
N TRP A 585 -11.81 1.39 -6.27
CA TRP A 585 -12.38 1.26 -4.93
C TRP A 585 -11.31 1.25 -3.83
N VAL A 586 -10.22 0.51 -4.02
CA VAL A 586 -9.12 0.42 -3.04
C VAL A 586 -8.44 1.77 -2.88
N ASP A 587 -8.24 2.53 -3.97
CA ASP A 587 -7.59 3.84 -3.94
C ASP A 587 -8.50 4.91 -3.32
N GLU A 588 -9.81 4.89 -3.60
CA GLU A 588 -10.81 5.75 -2.94
C GLU A 588 -10.84 5.53 -1.42
N GLU A 589 -10.75 4.27 -0.99
CA GLU A 589 -10.91 3.86 0.41
C GLU A 589 -9.58 3.62 1.14
N ARG A 590 -8.44 3.94 0.50
CA ARG A 590 -7.11 3.56 0.99
C ARG A 590 -6.82 4.11 2.37
N GLU A 591 -7.17 5.38 2.61
CA GLU A 591 -6.98 6.02 3.91
C GLU A 591 -7.76 5.31 5.01
N PHE A 592 -9.02 4.94 4.74
CA PHE A 592 -9.88 4.21 5.65
C PHE A 592 -9.35 2.79 5.93
N LEU A 593 -8.96 2.04 4.89
CA LEU A 593 -8.45 0.67 5.04
C LEU A 593 -7.13 0.64 5.82
N VAL A 594 -6.21 1.57 5.56
CA VAL A 594 -4.94 1.70 6.31
C VAL A 594 -5.21 2.08 7.76
N TRP A 595 -6.14 3.01 7.99
CA TRP A 595 -6.55 3.40 9.34
C TRP A 595 -7.21 2.24 10.10
N GLN A 596 -8.07 1.46 9.44
CA GLN A 596 -8.74 0.30 10.04
C GLN A 596 -7.74 -0.76 10.49
N GLU A 597 -6.67 -1.01 9.72
CA GLU A 597 -5.64 -1.96 10.12
C GLU A 597 -4.84 -1.46 11.34
N LYS A 598 -4.50 -0.16 11.39
CA LYS A 598 -3.90 0.45 12.60
C LYS A 598 -4.82 0.31 13.82
N LEU A 599 -6.13 0.49 13.65
CA LEU A 599 -7.10 0.34 14.72
C LEU A 599 -7.17 -1.11 15.25
N ARG A 600 -7.07 -2.12 14.37
CA ARG A 600 -7.04 -3.53 14.78
C ARG A 600 -5.82 -3.84 15.66
N VAL A 601 -4.66 -3.28 15.34
CA VAL A 601 -3.44 -3.43 16.16
C VAL A 601 -3.65 -2.82 17.55
N LEU A 602 -4.22 -1.62 17.63
CA LEU A 602 -4.51 -0.95 18.91
C LEU A 602 -5.56 -1.70 19.74
N LEU A 603 -6.61 -2.21 19.09
CA LEU A 603 -7.62 -3.04 19.74
C LEU A 603 -6.99 -4.28 20.37
N ARG A 604 -6.10 -4.96 19.63
CA ARG A 604 -5.41 -6.15 20.12
C ARG A 604 -4.51 -5.84 21.32
N GLN A 605 -3.76 -4.74 21.27
CA GLN A 605 -2.96 -4.26 22.41
C GLN A 605 -3.83 -3.97 23.64
N TRP A 606 -5.01 -3.36 23.44
CA TRP A 606 -5.95 -3.13 24.54
C TRP A 606 -6.49 -4.43 25.13
N GLU A 607 -6.85 -5.42 24.30
CA GLU A 607 -7.28 -6.75 24.78
C GLU A 607 -6.15 -7.48 25.54
N GLU A 608 -4.93 -7.50 25.00
CA GLU A 608 -3.76 -8.16 25.60
C GLU A 608 -3.32 -7.48 26.91
N SER A 609 -3.51 -6.16 27.04
CA SER A 609 -3.25 -5.42 28.27
C SER A 609 -4.27 -5.66 29.39
N GLY A 610 -5.27 -6.53 29.17
CA GLY A 610 -6.37 -6.74 30.13
C GLY A 610 -7.36 -5.57 30.17
N LYS A 611 -7.51 -4.85 29.04
CA LYS A 611 -8.35 -3.65 28.88
C LYS A 611 -7.89 -2.43 29.69
N ASP A 612 -6.57 -2.19 29.74
CA ASP A 612 -6.01 -1.02 30.41
C ASP A 612 -6.56 0.30 29.84
N GLU A 613 -6.87 1.26 30.72
CA GLU A 613 -7.34 2.60 30.33
C GLU A 613 -6.24 3.38 29.58
N GLY A 614 -4.97 3.01 29.77
CA GLY A 614 -3.81 3.58 29.07
C GLY A 614 -3.80 3.30 27.56
N ALA A 615 -4.37 2.18 27.12
CA ALA A 615 -4.36 1.74 25.71
C ALA A 615 -5.61 2.19 24.92
N LEU A 616 -6.52 2.95 25.53
CA LEU A 616 -7.69 3.55 24.85
C LEU A 616 -7.27 4.67 23.88
N LEU A 617 -8.09 4.89 22.85
CA LEU A 617 -7.86 5.96 21.87
C LEU A 617 -7.99 7.34 22.52
N ARG A 618 -7.07 8.26 22.20
CA ARG A 618 -7.06 9.65 22.74
C ARG A 618 -6.67 10.66 21.67
N GLY A 619 -7.21 11.87 21.76
CA GLY A 619 -6.88 12.97 20.85
C GLY A 619 -7.24 12.64 19.39
N LEU A 620 -6.30 12.89 18.48
CA LEU A 620 -6.51 12.76 17.03
C LEU A 620 -7.00 11.35 16.59
N PRO A 621 -6.39 10.22 17.03
CA PRO A 621 -6.90 8.87 16.72
C PRO A 621 -8.37 8.61 17.10
N LEU A 622 -8.85 9.20 18.21
CA LEU A 622 -10.25 9.06 18.63
C LEU A 622 -11.18 9.94 17.78
N ASP A 623 -10.74 11.15 17.45
CA ASP A 623 -11.52 12.06 16.60
C ASP A 623 -11.65 11.50 15.18
N GLU A 624 -10.58 10.92 14.63
CA GLU A 624 -10.61 10.17 13.36
C GLU A 624 -11.57 8.97 13.46
N ALA A 625 -11.50 8.18 14.54
CA ALA A 625 -12.37 7.02 14.72
C ALA A 625 -13.86 7.38 14.77
N LEU A 626 -14.22 8.47 15.46
CA LEU A 626 -15.60 8.94 15.53
C LEU A 626 -16.08 9.49 14.17
N SER A 627 -15.20 10.14 13.41
CA SER A 627 -15.50 10.63 12.05
C SER A 627 -15.71 9.48 11.06
N TYR A 628 -14.91 8.42 11.15
CA TYR A 628 -15.10 7.25 10.30
C TYR A 628 -16.34 6.45 10.67
N LEU A 629 -16.71 6.41 11.95
CA LEU A 629 -17.93 5.74 12.41
C LEU A 629 -19.20 6.38 11.80
N THR A 630 -19.23 7.70 11.61
CA THR A 630 -20.37 8.39 10.98
C THR A 630 -20.38 8.30 9.46
N THR A 631 -19.22 8.30 8.81
CA THR A 631 -19.11 8.28 7.34
C THR A 631 -19.16 6.87 6.74
N HIS A 632 -18.71 5.84 7.49
CA HIS A 632 -18.54 4.46 7.00
C HIS A 632 -19.31 3.44 7.85
N GLU A 633 -20.48 3.83 8.40
CA GLU A 633 -21.28 3.05 9.35
C GLU A 633 -21.44 1.57 8.96
N LYS A 634 -21.76 1.28 7.69
CA LYS A 634 -21.95 -0.08 7.15
C LYS A 634 -20.76 -1.02 7.41
N TYR A 635 -19.53 -0.50 7.42
CA TYR A 635 -18.32 -1.30 7.58
C TYR A 635 -18.02 -1.69 9.04
N PHE A 636 -18.69 -1.07 10.02
CA PHE A 636 -18.54 -1.31 11.45
C PHE A 636 -19.65 -2.17 12.07
N VAL A 637 -20.82 -2.27 11.42
CA VAL A 637 -21.99 -3.03 11.92
C VAL A 637 -21.62 -4.47 12.26
N THR A 638 -20.70 -5.07 11.51
CA THR A 638 -20.26 -6.46 11.68
C THR A 638 -19.18 -6.67 12.75
N SER A 639 -18.64 -5.61 13.36
CA SER A 639 -17.51 -5.68 14.29
C SER A 639 -17.83 -5.06 15.66
N GLU A 640 -18.62 -5.76 16.48
CA GLU A 640 -19.03 -5.31 17.82
C GLU A 640 -17.87 -4.87 18.72
N LYS A 641 -16.73 -5.60 18.67
CA LYS A 641 -15.54 -5.27 19.46
C LYS A 641 -14.95 -3.90 19.13
N ILE A 642 -14.94 -3.53 17.85
CA ILE A 642 -14.40 -2.24 17.39
C ILE A 642 -15.32 -1.11 17.87
N LEU A 643 -16.63 -1.29 17.72
CA LEU A 643 -17.62 -0.34 18.21
C LEU A 643 -17.53 -0.15 19.73
N GLN A 644 -17.38 -1.24 20.50
CA GLN A 644 -17.18 -1.17 21.95
C GLN A 644 -15.91 -0.40 22.30
N PHE A 645 -14.79 -0.67 21.65
CA PHE A 645 -13.51 0.01 21.90
C PHE A 645 -13.58 1.53 21.63
N ILE A 646 -14.19 1.95 20.52
CA ILE A 646 -14.39 3.37 20.19
C ILE A 646 -15.35 4.01 21.21
N THR A 647 -16.44 3.33 21.57
CA THR A 647 -17.44 3.84 22.52
C THR A 647 -16.85 4.04 23.90
N ILE A 648 -16.09 3.07 24.41
CA ILE A 648 -15.41 3.14 25.71
C ILE A 648 -14.36 4.27 25.69
N SER A 649 -13.60 4.40 24.60
CA SER A 649 -12.64 5.50 24.43
C SER A 649 -13.33 6.88 24.44
N GLY A 650 -14.49 7.00 23.79
CA GLY A 650 -15.32 8.21 23.81
C GLY A 650 -15.88 8.54 25.20
N GLN A 651 -16.37 7.54 25.93
CA GLN A 651 -16.84 7.71 27.30
C GLN A 651 -15.71 8.15 28.24
N PHE A 652 -14.51 7.57 28.08
CA PHE A 652 -13.33 7.96 28.84
C PHE A 652 -12.95 9.44 28.62
N ARG A 653 -12.95 9.92 27.36
CA ARG A 653 -12.73 11.34 27.03
C ARG A 653 -13.73 12.26 27.73
N ASN A 654 -15.01 11.89 27.73
CA ASN A 654 -16.06 12.69 28.37
C ASN A 654 -15.85 12.78 29.89
N ASN A 655 -15.44 11.67 30.52
CA ASN A 655 -15.13 11.63 31.95
C ASN A 655 -13.89 12.49 32.31
N GLU A 656 -12.83 12.43 31.49
CA GLU A 656 -11.64 13.28 31.63
C GLU A 656 -11.98 14.77 31.52
N GLN A 657 -12.77 15.15 30.51
CA GLN A 657 -13.20 16.54 30.32
C GLN A 657 -14.07 17.04 31.47
N GLN A 658 -14.95 16.20 32.03
CA GLN A 658 -15.74 16.54 33.22
C GLN A 658 -14.84 16.75 34.44
N LYS A 659 -13.83 15.91 34.67
CA LYS A 659 -12.86 16.08 35.76
C LYS A 659 -12.08 17.40 35.63
N LEU A 660 -11.57 17.70 34.44
CA LEU A 660 -10.87 18.96 34.17
C LEU A 660 -11.79 20.18 34.33
N ARG A 661 -13.06 20.09 33.90
CA ARG A 661 -14.05 21.15 34.10
C ARG A 661 -14.35 21.38 35.58
N ASN A 662 -14.51 20.31 36.36
CA ASN A 662 -14.74 20.39 37.81
C ASN A 662 -13.51 20.97 38.54
N GLN A 663 -12.30 20.61 38.11
CA GLN A 663 -11.07 21.22 38.65
C GLN A 663 -10.96 22.70 38.29
N LYS A 664 -11.28 23.10 37.05
CA LYS A 664 -11.32 24.51 36.65
C LYS A 664 -12.37 25.30 37.42
N ILE A 665 -13.57 24.76 37.62
CA ILE A 665 -14.63 25.38 38.43
C ILE A 665 -14.15 25.52 39.89
N ARG A 666 -13.56 24.47 40.47
CA ARG A 666 -13.02 24.52 41.83
C ARG A 666 -11.92 25.57 41.98
N ASN A 667 -10.99 25.64 41.02
CA ASN A 667 -9.91 26.63 41.02
C ASN A 667 -10.46 28.05 40.81
N PHE A 668 -11.45 28.23 39.93
CA PHE A 668 -12.10 29.51 39.70
C PHE A 668 -12.83 29.99 40.96
N VAL A 669 -13.57 29.11 41.65
CA VAL A 669 -14.20 29.41 42.95
C VAL A 669 -13.16 29.76 44.02
N ALA A 670 -12.02 29.07 44.06
CA ALA A 670 -10.95 29.39 44.99
C ALA A 670 -10.33 30.78 44.74
N ILE A 671 -10.15 31.15 43.46
CA ILE A 671 -9.63 32.47 43.05
C ILE A 671 -10.63 33.58 43.40
N THR A 672 -11.94 33.39 43.14
CA THR A 672 -12.94 34.41 43.45
C THR A 672 -13.09 34.62 44.96
N VAL A 673 -13.03 33.56 45.76
CA VAL A 673 -13.01 33.67 47.24
C VAL A 673 -11.75 34.41 47.71
N SER A 674 -10.58 34.09 47.15
CA SER A 674 -9.32 34.76 47.49
C SER A 674 -9.34 36.25 47.12
N PHE A 675 -9.89 36.60 45.94
CA PHE A 675 -10.05 37.98 45.51
C PHE A 675 -11.00 38.76 46.43
N LEU A 676 -12.09 38.14 46.88
CA LEU A 676 -13.04 38.76 47.81
C LEU A 676 -12.39 39.06 49.17
N ILE A 677 -11.51 38.18 49.66
CA ILE A 677 -10.72 38.38 50.89
C ILE A 677 -9.74 39.54 50.72
N VAL A 678 -9.02 39.60 49.60
CA VAL A 678 -8.10 40.72 49.30
C VAL A 678 -8.84 42.04 49.22
N LEU A 679 -10.03 42.06 48.61
CA LEU A 679 -10.85 43.27 48.50
C LEU A 679 -11.38 43.74 49.86
N LEU A 680 -11.73 42.82 50.76
CA LEU A 680 -12.08 43.12 52.15
C LEU A 680 -10.89 43.68 52.93
N LEU A 681 -9.70 43.08 52.79
CA LEU A 681 -8.47 43.58 53.40
C LEU A 681 -8.08 44.96 52.87
N PHE A 682 -8.26 45.20 51.57
CA PHE A 682 -8.04 46.51 50.95
C PHE A 682 -9.02 47.55 51.48
N MET A 683 -10.31 47.21 51.59
CA MET A 683 -11.31 48.11 52.18
C MET A 683 -10.96 48.45 53.64
N PHE A 684 -10.52 47.46 54.42
CA PHE A 684 -10.05 47.66 55.78
C PHE A 684 -8.82 48.58 55.83
N ALA A 685 -7.85 48.39 54.94
CA ALA A 685 -6.66 49.23 54.83
C ALA A 685 -7.01 50.68 54.43
N VAL A 686 -7.98 50.89 53.52
CA VAL A 686 -8.46 52.22 53.13
C VAL A 686 -9.18 52.92 54.29
N VAL A 687 -9.95 52.20 55.10
CA VAL A 687 -10.57 52.75 56.33
C VAL A 687 -9.50 53.15 57.35
N GLN A 688 -8.48 52.32 57.57
CA GLN A 688 -7.35 52.63 58.44
C GLN A 688 -6.57 53.85 57.94
N TRP A 689 -6.29 53.91 56.64
CA TRP A 689 -5.63 55.05 56.01
C TRP A 689 -6.45 56.34 56.17
N ARG A 690 -7.77 56.28 55.96
CA ARG A 690 -8.66 57.44 56.15
C ARG A 690 -8.65 57.95 57.60
N ASN A 691 -8.61 57.05 58.58
CA ASN A 691 -8.49 57.42 60.00
C ASN A 691 -7.13 58.07 60.31
N ALA A 692 -6.04 57.53 59.76
CA ALA A 692 -4.70 58.09 59.90
C ALA A 692 -4.55 59.46 59.21
N VAL A 693 -5.20 59.65 58.05
CA VAL A 693 -5.26 60.93 57.33
C VAL A 693 -6.05 61.98 58.13
N GLN A 694 -7.14 61.60 58.79
CA GLN A 694 -7.87 62.54 59.67
C GLN A 694 -7.05 62.98 60.89
N GLN A 695 -6.26 62.09 61.50
CA GLN A 695 -5.36 62.43 62.60
C GLN A 695 -4.23 63.36 62.16
N THR A 696 -3.66 63.13 60.97
CA THR A 696 -2.62 64.00 60.42
C THR A 696 -3.15 65.37 59.99
N LEU A 697 -4.38 65.45 59.47
CA LEU A 697 -5.07 66.72 59.15
C LEU A 697 -5.41 67.56 60.40
N THR A 698 -5.77 66.92 61.52
CA THR A 698 -6.01 67.65 62.77
C THR A 698 -4.71 68.14 63.40
N ALA A 699 -3.62 67.38 63.28
CA ALA A 699 -2.29 67.79 63.71
C ALA A 699 -1.74 68.94 62.86
N SER A 700 -1.88 68.88 61.53
CA SER A 700 -1.41 69.93 60.61
C SER A 700 -2.23 71.22 60.71
N TYR A 701 -3.55 71.12 60.95
CA TYR A 701 -4.40 72.29 61.23
C TYR A 701 -4.00 73.02 62.52
N ASN A 702 -3.65 72.30 63.59
CA ASN A 702 -3.16 72.90 64.84
C ASN A 702 -1.76 73.51 64.68
N LEU A 703 -0.91 72.91 63.83
CA LEU A 703 0.42 73.42 63.49
C LEU A 703 0.34 74.72 62.66
N ALA A 704 -0.55 74.75 61.65
CA ALA A 704 -0.77 75.92 60.79
C ALA A 704 -1.28 77.14 61.58
N LYS A 705 -2.12 76.92 62.61
CA LYS A 705 -2.64 77.97 63.50
C LYS A 705 -1.57 78.58 64.42
N VAL A 706 -0.51 77.83 64.72
CA VAL A 706 0.67 78.32 65.47
C VAL A 706 1.59 79.12 64.56
N PHE A 707 1.75 78.70 63.31
CA PHE A 707 2.58 79.41 62.31
C PHE A 707 1.97 80.72 61.81
N GLU A 708 0.64 80.82 61.68
CA GLU A 708 -0.05 82.07 61.34
C GLU A 708 0.18 83.16 62.41
N LYS A 709 0.32 82.76 63.68
CA LYS A 709 0.53 83.65 64.82
C LYS A 709 1.98 84.17 64.91
N GLU A 710 2.97 83.37 64.52
CA GLU A 710 4.38 83.80 64.48
C GLU A 710 4.75 84.56 63.19
N ALA A 711 4.07 84.30 62.07
CA ALA A 711 4.26 85.02 60.82
C ALA A 711 3.78 86.48 60.90
N LEU A 712 2.66 86.75 61.61
CA LEU A 712 2.20 88.12 61.89
C LEU A 712 3.18 88.89 62.80
N TYR A 713 3.79 88.21 63.77
CA TYR A 713 4.77 88.80 64.69
C TYR A 713 6.09 89.19 64.00
N CYS A 714 6.48 88.48 62.93
CA CYS A 714 7.69 88.77 62.17
C CYS A 714 7.51 89.89 61.12
N LEU A 715 6.27 90.16 60.66
CA LEU A 715 5.96 91.20 59.69
C LEU A 715 6.00 92.62 60.29
N GLU A 716 5.61 92.80 61.55
CA GLU A 716 5.67 94.10 62.26
C GLU A 716 7.10 94.63 62.47
N ARG A 717 8.12 93.77 62.41
CA ARG A 717 9.53 94.16 62.66
C ARG A 717 10.34 94.46 61.39
N THR A 718 9.71 94.41 60.21
CA THR A 718 10.38 94.58 58.91
C THR A 718 10.83 96.02 58.59
N ALA A 719 10.52 97.00 59.44
CA ALA A 719 10.96 98.39 59.25
C ALA A 719 12.39 98.69 59.75
N LYS A 720 13.11 97.75 60.40
CA LYS A 720 14.40 98.07 61.05
C LYS A 720 15.64 97.28 60.65
N GLU A 721 15.55 96.14 59.96
CA GLU A 721 16.74 95.33 59.66
C GLU A 721 16.67 94.78 58.21
N GLY A 722 17.38 95.44 57.30
CA GLY A 722 17.43 95.08 55.89
C GLY A 722 18.10 93.73 55.58
N ALA A 723 17.82 93.25 54.36
CA ALA A 723 18.43 92.17 53.57
C ALA A 723 18.56 90.74 54.16
N SER A 724 18.59 90.52 55.48
CA SER A 724 18.66 89.16 56.06
C SER A 724 17.28 88.53 56.32
N ALA A 725 16.25 89.35 56.55
CA ALA A 725 14.86 88.91 56.71
C ALA A 725 14.20 88.51 55.38
N TYR A 726 14.60 89.14 54.27
CA TYR A 726 14.09 88.83 52.93
C TYR A 726 14.55 87.45 52.42
N LYS A 727 15.75 87.01 52.83
CA LYS A 727 16.31 85.69 52.49
C LYS A 727 15.68 84.54 53.30
N LYS A 728 15.28 84.80 54.55
CA LYS A 728 14.52 83.83 55.37
C LYS A 728 13.08 83.69 54.91
N ALA A 729 12.41 84.79 54.54
CA ALA A 729 11.06 84.76 53.99
C ALA A 729 10.97 83.98 52.65
N LEU A 730 12.00 84.05 51.80
CA LEU A 730 12.06 83.28 50.55
C LEU A 730 12.28 81.77 50.78
N LEU A 731 13.07 81.40 51.80
CA LEU A 731 13.33 80.00 52.16
C LEU A 731 12.11 79.33 52.82
N PHE A 732 11.27 80.11 53.52
CA PHE A 732 10.01 79.63 54.09
C PHE A 732 8.88 79.53 53.05
N ALA A 733 8.89 80.37 52.01
CA ALA A 733 7.96 80.27 50.89
C ALA A 733 8.25 79.05 49.99
N SER A 734 9.53 78.64 49.85
CA SER A 734 9.88 77.42 49.11
C SER A 734 9.51 76.13 49.86
N ALA A 735 9.65 76.11 51.19
CA ALA A 735 9.24 74.97 52.02
C ALA A 735 7.71 74.77 52.08
N ALA A 736 6.93 75.86 51.95
CA ALA A 736 5.47 75.78 51.84
C ALA A 736 4.98 75.30 50.46
N ALA A 737 5.79 75.47 49.40
CA ALA A 737 5.50 74.97 48.06
C ALA A 737 5.79 73.47 47.89
N GLU A 738 6.71 72.91 48.69
CA GLU A 738 7.02 71.46 48.71
C GLU A 738 5.94 70.60 49.42
N GLN A 739 4.98 71.20 50.15
CA GLN A 739 3.94 70.47 50.89
C GLN A 739 2.51 70.55 50.31
N GLU A 740 2.35 70.95 49.03
CA GLU A 740 1.06 70.97 48.31
C GLU A 740 -0.17 71.37 49.18
N ILE A 741 -0.15 72.57 49.75
CA ILE A 741 -1.39 73.19 50.22
C ILE A 741 -2.01 73.91 49.03
N ILE A 742 -3.13 73.37 48.54
CA ILE A 742 -3.93 73.91 47.45
C ILE A 742 -4.49 75.28 47.86
N LEU A 743 -3.88 76.36 47.38
CA LEU A 743 -4.48 77.71 47.35
C LEU A 743 -4.87 78.03 45.90
N GLY A 744 -6.09 77.64 45.54
CA GLY A 744 -6.67 77.96 44.24
C GLY A 744 -6.95 79.46 44.11
N ARG A 745 -6.14 80.15 43.29
CA ARG A 745 -6.46 81.29 42.40
C ARG A 745 -5.29 82.28 42.34
N SER A 746 -4.44 82.16 41.33
CA SER A 746 -4.29 83.15 40.25
C SER A 746 -2.97 83.00 39.49
N ALA A 747 -3.10 83.20 38.18
CA ALA A 747 -2.10 83.67 37.21
C ALA A 747 -0.70 83.03 37.28
N LEU A 748 -0.47 81.97 36.50
CA LEU A 748 0.69 81.80 35.61
C LEU A 748 0.60 80.46 34.85
N ASN A 749 0.38 80.57 33.54
CA ASN A 749 0.57 79.62 32.43
C ASN A 749 0.35 78.11 32.64
N SER A 750 -0.71 77.62 31.97
CA SER A 750 -1.03 76.23 31.68
C SER A 750 -0.06 75.49 30.75
N ASN A 751 1.02 76.13 30.29
CA ASN A 751 1.94 75.57 29.29
C ASN A 751 3.27 75.05 29.85
N THR A 752 3.48 75.10 31.16
CA THR A 752 4.61 74.43 31.83
C THR A 752 4.21 73.15 32.56
N VAL A 753 2.90 72.90 32.73
CA VAL A 753 2.34 71.71 33.40
C VAL A 753 1.97 70.61 32.39
N GLY A 754 1.84 70.94 31.10
CA GLY A 754 1.66 69.96 30.01
C GLY A 754 2.91 69.17 29.62
N LEU A 755 4.05 69.42 30.25
CA LEU A 755 5.34 68.76 29.97
C LEU A 755 5.74 67.70 31.02
N LEU A 756 4.89 67.46 32.03
CA LEU A 756 5.15 66.51 33.12
C LEU A 756 4.23 65.27 33.14
N PHE A 757 3.34 65.12 32.15
CA PHE A 757 2.45 63.96 32.03
C PHE A 757 2.33 63.47 30.59
N ALA A 758 3.48 63.23 29.94
CA ALA A 758 3.51 62.52 28.67
C ALA A 758 3.29 61.00 28.91
N PRO A 759 2.35 60.35 28.20
CA PRO A 759 2.15 58.90 28.24
C PRO A 759 3.41 58.08 27.89
N ASP A 760 4.41 58.72 27.29
CA ASP A 760 5.61 58.09 26.73
C ASP A 760 6.63 57.66 27.80
N VAL A 761 6.57 58.20 29.02
CA VAL A 761 7.45 57.76 30.13
C VAL A 761 6.89 56.53 30.85
N PHE A 762 5.56 56.41 30.93
CA PHE A 762 4.92 55.22 31.51
C PHE A 762 4.99 54.02 30.55
N ASN A 763 4.87 54.26 29.24
CA ASN A 763 5.14 53.24 28.22
C ASN A 763 6.63 52.94 28.07
N GLY A 764 7.53 53.93 28.22
CA GLY A 764 8.98 53.70 28.21
C GLY A 764 9.52 52.92 29.42
N ALA A 765 8.87 52.99 30.58
CA ALA A 765 9.22 52.18 31.74
C ALA A 765 8.78 50.71 31.60
N ILE A 766 7.62 50.47 30.98
CA ILE A 766 7.16 49.10 30.65
C ILE A 766 8.04 48.52 29.52
N ASP A 767 8.39 49.32 28.51
CA ASP A 767 9.25 48.90 27.39
C ASP A 767 10.71 48.66 27.83
N ASN A 768 11.24 49.42 28.79
CA ASN A 768 12.58 49.15 29.37
C ASN A 768 12.62 47.98 30.35
N THR A 769 11.50 47.65 31.01
CA THR A 769 11.46 46.49 31.93
C THR A 769 11.27 45.18 31.17
N VAL A 770 10.55 45.21 30.03
CA VAL A 770 10.48 44.09 29.07
C VAL A 770 11.80 43.95 28.29
N ARG A 771 12.44 45.05 27.87
CA ARG A 771 13.77 45.01 27.23
C ARG A 771 14.89 44.56 28.16
N PHE A 772 14.82 44.82 29.47
CA PHE A 772 15.83 44.33 30.40
C PHE A 772 15.79 42.80 30.53
N PHE A 773 14.59 42.19 30.65
CA PHE A 773 14.42 40.74 30.71
C PHE A 773 14.57 40.03 29.36
N GLU A 774 14.23 40.68 28.25
CA GLU A 774 14.53 40.17 26.91
C GLU A 774 16.04 40.27 26.62
N SER A 775 16.76 41.29 27.09
CA SER A 775 18.18 41.50 26.73
C SER A 775 19.18 40.50 27.33
N GLU A 776 18.90 39.93 28.52
CA GLU A 776 19.79 38.91 29.11
C GLU A 776 19.50 37.48 28.61
N THR A 777 18.34 37.24 28.00
CA THR A 777 17.95 35.91 27.47
C THR A 777 17.96 35.82 25.94
N SER A 778 18.15 36.93 25.22
CA SER A 778 18.16 37.01 23.75
C SER A 778 19.55 37.22 23.10
N GLY A 779 20.62 37.15 23.90
CA GLY A 779 21.96 36.95 23.38
C GLY A 779 22.12 35.49 22.96
N GLY A 780 22.05 35.19 21.66
CA GLY A 780 22.37 33.85 21.15
C GLY A 780 23.62 33.28 21.84
N LEU A 781 23.53 32.03 22.28
CA LEU A 781 24.49 31.34 23.17
C LEU A 781 25.95 31.57 22.74
N ILE A 782 26.18 31.69 21.42
CA ILE A 782 27.47 32.00 20.82
C ILE A 782 27.27 32.93 19.61
N VAL A 783 27.93 34.10 19.61
CA VAL A 783 27.99 35.02 18.46
C VAL A 783 29.35 34.90 17.80
N LEU A 784 29.40 34.40 16.57
CA LEU A 784 30.61 34.40 15.75
C LEU A 784 30.73 35.79 15.10
N LYS A 785 31.67 36.60 15.60
CA LYS A 785 32.01 37.94 15.08
C LYS A 785 33.22 37.83 14.14
N GLU A 786 33.44 38.87 13.32
CA GLU A 786 34.59 39.06 12.40
C GLU A 786 34.40 38.71 10.91
N TYR A 787 33.19 38.85 10.34
CA TYR A 787 33.03 38.82 8.88
C TYR A 787 33.24 40.22 8.28
N ARG A 788 33.94 40.30 7.13
CA ARG A 788 34.17 41.57 6.44
C ARG A 788 32.92 42.09 5.73
N ASP A 789 32.03 41.18 5.33
CA ASP A 789 30.80 41.47 4.60
C ASP A 789 29.66 40.52 5.06
N ALA A 790 28.45 40.71 4.54
CA ALA A 790 27.25 39.94 4.90
C ALA A 790 27.44 38.42 4.73
N VAL A 791 26.73 37.65 5.56
CA VAL A 791 26.73 36.17 5.52
C VAL A 791 25.49 35.70 4.77
N ARG A 792 25.69 35.05 3.61
CA ARG A 792 24.59 34.64 2.72
C ARG A 792 24.19 33.18 2.89
N SER A 793 25.13 32.31 3.26
CA SER A 793 24.86 30.89 3.47
C SER A 793 25.63 30.31 4.66
N VAL A 794 24.99 29.40 5.38
CA VAL A 794 25.43 28.76 6.62
C VAL A 794 24.94 27.32 6.59
N ALA A 795 25.84 26.36 6.81
CA ALA A 795 25.53 24.94 6.82
C ALA A 795 26.22 24.26 8.02
N PHE A 796 25.51 23.38 8.74
CA PHE A 796 26.11 22.57 9.79
C PHE A 796 26.84 21.36 9.20
N SER A 797 27.95 20.96 9.84
CA SER A 797 28.69 19.75 9.48
C SER A 797 28.40 18.64 10.51
N SER A 798 27.75 17.55 10.08
CA SER A 798 27.38 16.36 10.89
C SER A 798 28.53 15.34 11.05
N VAL A 799 29.46 15.55 11.98
CA VAL A 799 30.33 14.44 12.40
C VAL A 799 29.59 13.57 13.43
N PHE A 800 29.06 12.42 13.00
CA PHE A 800 28.87 11.28 13.91
C PHE A 800 30.24 10.61 14.12
N GLY A 801 30.90 10.97 15.21
CA GLY A 801 32.07 10.21 15.67
C GLY A 801 31.61 8.88 16.25
N PHE A 802 32.34 7.80 15.93
CA PHE A 802 32.16 6.43 16.45
C PHE A 802 32.26 6.32 17.99
N ASP A 803 32.47 7.44 18.70
CA ASP A 803 32.61 7.54 20.15
C ASP A 803 31.48 8.38 20.82
N GLY A 804 30.39 8.71 20.12
CA GLY A 804 29.23 9.40 20.70
C GLY A 804 29.49 10.84 21.19
N LYS A 805 30.68 11.41 20.96
CA LYS A 805 30.97 12.83 21.24
C LYS A 805 30.68 13.68 20.01
N GLN A 806 29.53 14.36 20.04
CA GLN A 806 29.17 15.39 19.06
C GLN A 806 30.24 16.48 18.98
N ILE A 807 30.81 16.65 17.79
CA ILE A 807 31.67 17.78 17.46
C ILE A 807 30.82 18.77 16.67
N ASN A 808 30.28 19.79 17.34
CA ASN A 808 29.47 20.84 16.72
C ASN A 808 30.37 21.74 15.87
N ARG A 809 30.35 21.55 14.55
CA ARG A 809 31.09 22.37 13.57
C ARG A 809 30.14 22.99 12.55
N ILE A 810 30.47 24.19 12.07
CA ILE A 810 29.64 24.94 11.13
C ILE A 810 30.49 25.50 9.99
N VAL A 811 29.95 25.45 8.79
CA VAL A 811 30.49 26.04 7.57
C VAL A 811 29.72 27.33 7.30
N THR A 812 30.43 28.41 7.04
CA THR A 812 29.84 29.73 6.77
C THR A 812 30.44 30.29 5.49
N ALA A 813 29.61 30.82 4.61
CA ALA A 813 30.02 31.53 3.41
C ALA A 813 29.61 33.01 3.49
N SER A 814 30.56 33.90 3.20
CA SER A 814 30.37 35.35 3.23
C SER A 814 30.66 35.96 1.86
N PHE A 815 30.11 37.15 1.62
CA PHE A 815 30.39 37.95 0.42
C PHE A 815 31.83 38.46 0.32
N ASP A 816 32.66 38.21 1.33
CA ASP A 816 34.11 38.47 1.25
C ASP A 816 34.89 37.42 0.43
N GLY A 817 34.20 36.49 -0.23
CA GLY A 817 34.80 35.46 -1.08
C GLY A 817 35.36 34.27 -0.30
N MET A 818 35.13 34.21 1.02
CA MET A 818 35.71 33.17 1.89
C MET A 818 34.66 32.20 2.39
N VAL A 819 34.99 30.91 2.37
CA VAL A 819 34.27 29.88 3.14
C VAL A 819 35.08 29.61 4.41
N ARG A 820 34.44 29.72 5.57
CA ARG A 820 35.07 29.49 6.87
C ARG A 820 34.44 28.29 7.56
N TYR A 821 35.29 27.46 8.17
CA TYR A 821 34.88 26.31 8.95
C TYR A 821 35.17 26.53 10.43
N TRP A 822 34.17 26.44 11.27
CA TRP A 822 34.23 26.83 12.67
C TRP A 822 33.98 25.67 13.62
N ASN A 823 34.59 25.74 14.81
CA ASN A 823 34.22 24.92 15.96
C ASN A 823 33.30 25.70 16.89
N ILE A 824 32.07 25.21 17.08
CA ILE A 824 31.05 25.89 17.87
C ILE A 824 31.43 25.91 19.36
N LYS A 825 31.98 24.83 19.92
CA LYS A 825 32.36 24.78 21.35
C LYS A 825 33.50 25.73 21.71
N ALA A 826 34.42 25.97 20.78
CA ALA A 826 35.59 26.81 21.02
C ALA A 826 35.39 28.26 20.53
N GLY A 827 34.37 28.53 19.70
CA GLY A 827 34.21 29.82 19.02
C GLY A 827 35.39 30.19 18.10
N LYS A 828 36.17 29.19 17.67
CA LYS A 828 37.40 29.39 16.88
C LYS A 828 37.22 28.87 15.46
N GLU A 829 37.73 29.65 14.52
CA GLU A 829 37.91 29.24 13.12
C GLU A 829 38.95 28.11 13.05
N LEU A 830 38.60 27.02 12.36
CA LEU A 830 39.46 25.86 12.16
C LEU A 830 40.21 25.95 10.83
N VAL A 831 39.49 26.29 9.76
CA VAL A 831 40.01 26.35 8.40
C VAL A 831 39.30 27.47 7.63
N THR A 832 40.08 28.32 6.97
CA THR A 832 39.61 29.27 5.95
C THR A 832 39.90 28.67 4.57
N LEU A 833 38.86 28.42 3.78
CA LEU A 833 38.98 28.03 2.39
C LEU A 833 38.93 29.31 1.54
N GLY A 834 40.10 29.77 1.14
CA GLY A 834 40.27 30.94 0.28
C GLY A 834 40.62 30.55 -1.15
N GLY A 835 40.38 31.46 -2.10
CA GLY A 835 40.72 31.28 -3.51
C GLY A 835 39.64 31.74 -4.50
N ASN A 836 38.44 32.10 -4.02
CA ASN A 836 37.41 32.72 -4.85
C ASN A 836 37.66 34.23 -4.89
N GLU A 837 37.88 34.79 -6.08
CA GLU A 837 38.03 36.25 -6.26
C GLU A 837 36.66 36.97 -6.14
N ASP A 838 35.57 36.19 -6.16
CA ASP A 838 34.19 36.67 -6.25
C ASP A 838 33.31 36.26 -5.05
N LYS A 839 32.14 36.90 -4.96
CA LYS A 839 31.16 36.71 -3.89
C LYS A 839 30.60 35.29 -3.91
N ILE A 840 30.58 34.62 -2.76
CA ILE A 840 30.00 33.27 -2.64
C ILE A 840 28.49 33.39 -2.41
N VAL A 841 27.71 32.70 -3.25
CA VAL A 841 26.24 32.77 -3.24
C VAL A 841 25.64 31.66 -2.38
N SER A 842 26.20 30.45 -2.46
CA SER A 842 25.72 29.31 -1.69
C SER A 842 26.87 28.35 -1.33
N VAL A 843 26.72 27.68 -0.19
CA VAL A 843 27.63 26.64 0.30
C VAL A 843 26.81 25.48 0.86
N THR A 844 27.22 24.27 0.55
CA THR A 844 26.61 23.05 1.10
C THR A 844 27.69 22.02 1.43
N SER A 845 27.44 21.18 2.43
CA SER A 845 28.33 20.12 2.87
C SER A 845 27.78 18.76 2.48
N SER A 846 28.66 17.83 2.11
CA SER A 846 28.25 16.46 1.83
C SER A 846 27.70 15.76 3.08
N PRO A 847 26.75 14.83 2.94
CA PRO A 847 26.17 14.08 4.07
C PRO A 847 27.22 13.34 4.93
N ASP A 848 28.33 12.92 4.32
CA ASP A 848 29.46 12.25 4.97
C ASP A 848 30.45 13.22 5.66
N ASN A 849 30.26 14.53 5.52
CA ASN A 849 31.12 15.60 6.04
C ASN A 849 32.59 15.47 5.69
N THR A 850 32.86 14.95 4.50
CA THR A 850 34.21 14.93 3.96
C THR A 850 34.44 16.08 2.97
N ARG A 851 33.38 16.62 2.36
CA ARG A 851 33.47 17.58 1.25
C ARG A 851 32.55 18.78 1.42
N ILE A 852 32.97 19.92 0.89
CA ILE A 852 32.16 21.16 0.79
C ILE A 852 32.09 21.57 -0.67
N VAL A 853 30.93 22.02 -1.12
CA VAL A 853 30.77 22.69 -2.42
C VAL A 853 30.50 24.16 -2.16
N SER A 854 31.30 25.02 -2.80
CA SER A 854 31.09 26.47 -2.81
C SER A 854 30.78 26.95 -4.23
N VAL A 855 29.85 27.88 -4.34
CA VAL A 855 29.47 28.47 -5.62
C VAL A 855 29.64 29.99 -5.56
N SER A 856 30.35 30.57 -6.53
CA SER A 856 30.51 32.02 -6.68
C SER A 856 29.44 32.63 -7.61
N SER A 857 29.24 33.95 -7.50
CA SER A 857 28.32 34.72 -8.34
C SER A 857 28.69 34.71 -9.82
N GLU A 858 29.97 34.53 -10.15
CA GLU A 858 30.49 34.51 -11.53
C GLU A 858 30.45 33.11 -12.17
N GLY A 859 29.80 32.14 -11.52
CA GLY A 859 29.59 30.81 -12.10
C GLY A 859 30.66 29.78 -11.74
N THR A 860 31.69 30.14 -10.96
CA THR A 860 32.74 29.17 -10.57
C THR A 860 32.26 28.29 -9.42
N MET A 861 32.24 26.98 -9.65
CA MET A 861 31.89 25.98 -8.64
C MET A 861 33.17 25.26 -8.19
N ARG A 862 33.39 25.18 -6.88
CA ARG A 862 34.56 24.51 -6.31
C ARG A 862 34.16 23.47 -5.28
N LEU A 863 34.78 22.30 -5.40
CA LEU A 863 34.66 21.21 -4.45
C LEU A 863 35.91 21.19 -3.57
N TRP A 864 35.72 21.19 -2.26
CA TRP A 864 36.79 21.27 -1.25
C TRP A 864 36.78 20.03 -0.37
N ASP A 865 37.97 19.59 0.04
CA ASP A 865 38.14 18.59 1.08
C ASP A 865 38.18 19.26 2.46
N ILE A 866 37.31 18.83 3.38
CA ILE A 866 37.16 19.44 4.71
C ILE A 866 38.38 19.15 5.60
N LYS A 867 39.02 17.99 5.46
CA LYS A 867 40.13 17.57 6.34
C LYS A 867 41.42 18.30 6.01
N THR A 868 41.66 18.54 4.73
CA THR A 868 42.91 19.11 4.22
C THR A 868 42.79 20.59 3.85
N GLY A 869 41.57 21.09 3.67
CA GLY A 869 41.28 22.42 3.19
C GLY A 869 41.72 22.67 1.73
N ARG A 870 41.99 21.61 0.98
CA ARG A 870 42.43 21.69 -0.42
C ARG A 870 41.24 21.65 -1.37
N GLU A 871 41.35 22.40 -2.46
CA GLU A 871 40.45 22.29 -3.59
C GLU A 871 40.66 20.92 -4.27
N LEU A 872 39.58 20.13 -4.37
CA LEU A 872 39.57 18.82 -5.01
C LEU A 872 39.29 18.94 -6.51
N ALA A 873 38.38 19.84 -6.89
CA ALA A 873 38.00 20.07 -8.27
C ALA A 873 37.36 21.46 -8.45
N THR A 874 37.69 22.11 -9.56
CA THR A 874 36.94 23.23 -10.13
C THR A 874 36.02 22.67 -11.20
N LEU A 875 34.70 22.86 -11.06
CA LEU A 875 33.74 22.41 -12.07
C LEU A 875 33.48 23.60 -13.00
N GLU A 876 34.08 23.56 -14.20
CA GLU A 876 33.86 24.57 -15.24
C GLU A 876 32.57 24.28 -16.01
N GLY A 877 31.49 24.97 -15.62
CA GLY A 877 30.27 25.07 -16.41
C GLY A 877 30.18 26.48 -16.98
N ASN A 878 30.18 26.63 -18.31
CA ASN A 878 29.81 27.89 -18.96
C ASN A 878 28.40 28.33 -18.50
N ALA A 879 28.27 29.24 -17.53
CA ALA A 879 27.07 30.05 -17.30
C ALA A 879 27.26 31.06 -16.16
N ASN A 880 27.04 32.34 -16.47
CA ASN A 880 26.80 33.40 -15.49
C ASN A 880 25.54 33.07 -14.65
N GLY A 881 25.59 33.26 -13.34
CA GLY A 881 24.40 33.31 -12.48
C GLY A 881 23.90 31.96 -11.97
N ILE A 882 24.72 31.18 -11.25
CA ILE A 882 24.22 30.07 -10.43
C ILE A 882 23.62 30.63 -9.15
N ILE A 883 22.42 30.17 -8.76
CA ILE A 883 21.68 30.74 -7.64
C ILE A 883 21.60 29.79 -6.45
N SER A 884 21.55 28.47 -6.69
CA SER A 884 21.38 27.48 -5.63
C SER A 884 22.08 26.15 -5.93
N VAL A 885 22.49 25.45 -4.87
CA VAL A 885 23.17 24.15 -4.93
C VAL A 885 22.72 23.29 -3.76
N ASP A 886 22.54 22.00 -4.01
CA ASP A 886 22.23 21.01 -2.97
C ASP A 886 22.89 19.64 -3.25
N PHE A 887 23.15 18.89 -2.19
CA PHE A 887 23.69 17.52 -2.26
C PHE A 887 22.57 16.50 -2.18
N SER A 888 22.70 15.41 -2.94
CA SER A 888 21.81 14.27 -2.73
C SER A 888 22.09 13.59 -1.38
N PRO A 889 21.09 12.97 -0.73
CA PRO A 889 21.25 12.36 0.60
C PRO A 889 22.28 11.22 0.65
N ASP A 890 22.47 10.53 -0.49
CA ASP A 890 23.47 9.48 -0.66
C ASP A 890 24.89 10.03 -0.89
N GLY A 891 25.05 11.35 -1.02
CA GLY A 891 26.32 12.03 -1.28
C GLY A 891 26.92 11.73 -2.66
N SER A 892 26.15 11.16 -3.59
CA SER A 892 26.65 10.73 -4.91
C SER A 892 26.39 11.74 -6.03
N ARG A 893 25.44 12.67 -5.85
CA ARG A 893 25.02 13.67 -6.85
C ARG A 893 24.95 15.08 -6.26
N ILE A 894 25.07 16.08 -7.13
CA ILE A 894 24.87 17.50 -6.83
C ILE A 894 23.91 18.06 -7.86
N VAL A 895 22.95 18.86 -7.42
CA VAL A 895 22.08 19.64 -8.31
C VAL A 895 22.49 21.11 -8.26
N PHE A 896 22.56 21.73 -9.44
CA PHE A 896 22.79 23.14 -9.62
C PHE A 896 21.58 23.78 -10.31
N ALA A 897 21.13 24.92 -9.79
CA ALA A 897 20.17 25.79 -10.46
C ALA A 897 20.83 27.07 -10.97
N PHE A 898 20.53 27.39 -12.22
CA PHE A 898 21.02 28.56 -12.92
C PHE A 898 19.91 29.60 -13.08
N ARG A 899 20.33 30.86 -13.18
CA ARG A 899 19.45 32.01 -13.39
C ARG A 899 18.72 31.97 -14.73
N ASP A 900 19.27 31.25 -15.70
CA ASP A 900 18.66 31.08 -17.03
C ASP A 900 17.53 30.04 -17.07
N GLY A 901 17.10 29.53 -15.91
CA GLY A 901 16.05 28.52 -15.79
C GLY A 901 16.54 27.08 -15.96
N THR A 902 17.84 26.87 -16.14
CA THR A 902 18.41 25.53 -16.33
C THR A 902 18.73 24.85 -15.00
N ILE A 903 18.54 23.53 -14.93
CA ILE A 903 18.99 22.69 -13.83
C ILE A 903 20.00 21.70 -14.38
N ARG A 904 21.12 21.50 -13.68
CA ARG A 904 22.11 20.49 -14.05
C ARG A 904 22.37 19.56 -12.89
N ILE A 905 22.42 18.26 -13.18
CA ILE A 905 22.74 17.23 -12.20
C ILE A 905 24.15 16.71 -12.49
N TRP A 906 25.01 16.78 -11.51
CA TRP A 906 26.38 16.28 -11.59
C TRP A 906 26.54 15.05 -10.73
N ASN A 907 27.16 14.02 -11.30
CA ASN A 907 27.54 12.84 -10.54
C ASN A 907 28.98 13.03 -10.01
N ILE A 908 29.14 12.98 -8.70
CA ILE A 908 30.41 13.24 -8.01
C ILE A 908 31.43 12.12 -8.30
N ASN A 909 30.96 10.87 -8.44
CA ASN A 909 31.83 9.71 -8.63
C ASN A 909 32.40 9.66 -10.06
N THR A 910 31.62 10.10 -11.04
CA THR A 910 32.03 10.06 -12.46
C THR A 910 32.58 11.39 -12.97
N GLY A 911 32.31 12.50 -12.27
CA GLY A 911 32.71 13.85 -12.66
C GLY A 911 32.02 14.35 -13.94
N LYS A 912 30.87 13.76 -14.31
CA LYS A 912 30.11 14.08 -15.53
C LYS A 912 28.72 14.62 -15.22
N GLU A 913 28.27 15.53 -16.08
CA GLU A 913 26.90 16.02 -16.13
C GLU A 913 25.95 14.93 -16.65
N LEU A 914 24.77 14.81 -16.03
CA LEU A 914 23.68 13.94 -16.44
C LEU A 914 22.64 14.79 -17.19
N ASN A 915 22.31 14.42 -18.44
CA ASN A 915 21.33 15.14 -19.25
C ASN A 915 19.88 14.88 -18.79
N ILE A 916 19.08 15.94 -18.71
CA ILE A 916 17.64 15.90 -18.42
C ILE A 916 16.85 15.88 -19.75
N PRO A 917 15.78 15.09 -19.91
CA PRO A 917 14.99 15.03 -21.16
C PRO A 917 14.14 16.30 -21.42
N GLU A 918 14.05 16.70 -22.70
CA GLU A 918 13.61 18.02 -23.20
C GLU A 918 12.09 18.33 -23.16
N ARG A 919 11.18 17.48 -22.65
CA ARG A 919 9.72 17.74 -22.73
C ARG A 919 8.90 17.14 -21.60
N ILE A 920 8.10 17.96 -20.88
CA ILE A 920 7.28 17.54 -19.73
C ILE A 920 5.86 18.12 -19.85
N ARG A 921 4.82 17.34 -19.50
CA ARG A 921 3.40 17.77 -19.40
C ARG A 921 2.99 17.89 -17.92
N THR A 922 2.11 18.83 -17.56
CA THR A 922 1.87 19.27 -16.16
C THR A 922 0.40 19.26 -15.73
N ARG A 923 0.15 19.13 -14.42
CA ARG A 923 -1.18 19.28 -13.79
C ARG A 923 -1.14 20.24 -12.60
N ASP A 924 -2.08 21.17 -12.52
CA ASP A 924 -2.24 22.10 -11.39
C ASP A 924 -2.94 21.40 -10.22
N ILE A 925 -2.30 21.32 -9.04
CA ILE A 925 -2.85 20.60 -7.88
C ILE A 925 -3.90 21.41 -7.13
N THR A 926 -3.80 22.74 -7.15
CA THR A 926 -4.76 23.61 -6.48
C THR A 926 -6.09 23.73 -7.23
N THR A 927 -6.08 23.54 -8.55
CA THR A 927 -7.28 23.70 -9.40
C THR A 927 -7.66 22.46 -10.20
N GLY A 928 -6.83 21.41 -10.20
CA GLY A 928 -7.08 20.14 -10.89
C GLY A 928 -6.94 20.18 -12.42
N LYS A 929 -6.60 21.33 -13.02
CA LYS A 929 -6.52 21.54 -14.48
C LYS A 929 -5.17 21.14 -15.05
N GLU A 930 -5.19 20.46 -16.20
CA GLU A 930 -3.99 20.16 -16.98
C GLU A 930 -3.44 21.44 -17.63
N LEU A 931 -2.13 21.66 -17.52
CA LEU A 931 -1.41 22.78 -18.11
C LEU A 931 -0.24 22.27 -18.95
N ASN A 932 -0.23 22.65 -20.24
CA ASN A 932 0.97 22.55 -21.07
C ASN A 932 1.87 23.74 -20.73
N ILE A 933 2.95 23.52 -20.00
CA ILE A 933 3.99 24.55 -19.81
C ILE A 933 5.03 24.35 -20.95
N PRO A 934 5.53 25.43 -21.59
CA PRO A 934 6.40 25.29 -22.75
C PRO A 934 7.85 24.93 -22.40
N GLU A 935 8.54 24.48 -23.46
CA GLU A 935 9.92 24.07 -23.76
C GLU A 935 11.10 24.58 -22.90
N ARG A 936 10.90 25.57 -22.03
CA ARG A 936 11.93 26.22 -21.21
C ARG A 936 11.22 26.95 -20.07
N ILE A 937 11.70 26.80 -18.83
CA ILE A 937 11.28 27.72 -17.76
C ILE A 937 11.98 29.04 -18.09
N ASP A 938 11.30 29.99 -18.75
CA ASP A 938 11.85 31.30 -19.14
C ASP A 938 12.09 32.25 -17.94
N ASP A 939 12.03 31.73 -16.70
CA ASP A 939 12.05 32.48 -15.45
C ASP A 939 13.22 32.09 -14.52
N ASP A 940 13.72 33.07 -13.76
CA ASP A 940 14.83 32.92 -12.81
C ASP A 940 14.46 31.89 -11.71
N ILE A 941 15.18 30.76 -11.65
CA ILE A 941 15.07 29.77 -10.56
C ILE A 941 15.82 30.28 -9.32
N ILE A 942 15.16 30.31 -8.16
CA ILE A 942 15.71 30.99 -6.96
C ILE A 942 16.31 30.02 -5.92
N SER A 943 15.85 28.77 -5.85
CA SER A 943 16.23 27.79 -4.82
C SER A 943 15.96 26.37 -5.30
N VAL A 944 16.81 25.43 -4.87
CA VAL A 944 16.62 24.00 -5.12
C VAL A 944 16.83 23.19 -3.84
N ALA A 945 16.06 22.11 -3.68
CA ALA A 945 16.25 21.13 -2.61
C ALA A 945 15.99 19.71 -3.12
N PHE A 946 16.83 18.76 -2.67
CA PHE A 946 16.62 17.32 -2.85
C PHE A 946 15.66 16.74 -1.80
N THR A 947 14.98 15.65 -2.14
CA THR A 947 14.30 14.84 -1.13
C THR A 947 15.27 13.96 -0.34
N PRO A 948 15.06 13.81 0.98
CA PRO A 948 15.86 12.93 1.85
C PRO A 948 15.65 11.43 1.66
N ASP A 949 14.63 10.99 0.91
CA ASP A 949 14.29 9.57 0.75
C ASP A 949 15.26 8.88 -0.21
N GLY A 950 16.10 7.98 0.31
CA GLY A 950 17.16 7.27 -0.42
C GLY A 950 16.73 6.32 -1.56
N GLY A 951 15.58 6.59 -2.20
CA GLY A 951 15.07 5.87 -3.37
C GLY A 951 14.31 6.72 -4.40
N ARG A 952 14.03 8.02 -4.14
CA ARG A 952 13.39 8.93 -5.10
C ARG A 952 14.13 10.26 -5.12
N ILE A 953 14.33 10.84 -6.30
CA ILE A 953 14.94 12.16 -6.43
C ILE A 953 13.83 13.13 -6.78
N ARG A 954 13.36 13.89 -5.79
CA ARG A 954 12.51 15.04 -6.06
C ARG A 954 13.27 16.35 -5.92
N ILE A 955 13.00 17.24 -6.87
CA ILE A 955 13.60 18.57 -6.92
C ILE A 955 12.47 19.57 -6.78
N ALA A 956 12.49 20.36 -5.71
CA ALA A 956 11.60 21.50 -5.60
C ALA A 956 12.26 22.75 -6.20
N LEU A 957 11.51 23.47 -7.02
CA LEU A 957 11.94 24.68 -7.74
C LEU A 957 10.96 25.79 -7.42
N ASN A 958 11.44 27.02 -7.38
CA ASN A 958 10.61 28.21 -7.29
C ASN A 958 10.89 29.13 -8.48
N SER A 959 9.82 29.59 -9.13
CA SER A 959 9.84 30.58 -10.20
C SER A 959 9.43 31.96 -9.67
N THR A 960 9.83 33.03 -10.40
CA THR A 960 9.36 34.41 -10.22
C THR A 960 7.84 34.56 -10.29
N ASP A 961 7.12 33.57 -10.83
CA ASP A 961 5.65 33.49 -10.90
C ASP A 961 4.97 33.14 -9.57
N ASN A 962 5.69 33.24 -8.44
CA ASN A 962 5.21 32.90 -7.09
C ASN A 962 4.78 31.42 -6.95
N THR A 963 5.31 30.54 -7.80
CA THR A 963 4.98 29.11 -7.82
C THR A 963 6.13 28.26 -7.34
N VAL A 964 5.80 27.16 -6.68
CA VAL A 964 6.76 26.08 -6.36
C VAL A 964 6.41 24.87 -7.23
N LEU A 965 7.37 24.41 -8.03
CA LEU A 965 7.29 23.22 -8.88
C LEU A 965 8.04 22.07 -8.20
N ILE A 966 7.51 20.86 -8.25
CA ILE A 966 8.16 19.67 -7.71
C ILE A 966 8.29 18.66 -8.81
N TRP A 967 9.53 18.28 -9.11
CA TRP A 967 9.90 17.31 -10.14
C TRP A 967 10.27 15.98 -9.49
N ASP A 968 9.89 14.84 -10.09
CA ASP A 968 10.20 13.47 -9.66
C ASP A 968 10.97 12.77 -10.80
N ASP A 969 12.00 11.99 -10.47
CA ASP A 969 12.90 11.35 -11.43
C ASP A 969 12.34 10.05 -12.06
N ILE A 970 11.30 9.46 -11.46
CA ILE A 970 10.78 8.15 -11.87
C ILE A 970 9.67 8.26 -12.92
N THR A 971 8.93 9.38 -12.96
CA THR A 971 7.81 9.60 -13.89
C THR A 971 7.81 11.03 -14.43
N PRO A 972 8.00 11.27 -15.75
CA PRO A 972 8.00 12.61 -16.33
C PRO A 972 6.58 13.25 -16.41
N TYR A 973 5.66 12.88 -15.51
CA TYR A 973 4.24 13.25 -15.60
C TYR A 973 3.61 13.80 -14.31
N ASP A 974 4.28 13.70 -13.15
CA ASP A 974 3.73 14.18 -11.87
C ASP A 974 4.48 15.42 -11.36
N LEU A 975 4.22 16.55 -12.01
CA LEU A 975 4.66 17.87 -11.52
C LEU A 975 3.60 18.44 -10.57
N ALA A 976 3.98 18.62 -9.31
CA ALA A 976 3.14 19.27 -8.31
C ALA A 976 3.40 20.78 -8.27
N ILE A 977 2.36 21.60 -8.52
CA ILE A 977 2.44 23.07 -8.49
C ILE A 977 1.77 23.62 -7.22
N ILE A 978 2.53 24.29 -6.37
CA ILE A 978 2.00 25.05 -5.23
C ILE A 978 1.71 26.48 -5.71
N LYS A 979 0.43 26.83 -5.81
CA LYS A 979 -0.05 28.21 -6.02
C LYS A 979 -0.69 28.71 -4.75
N GLY A 980 -0.11 29.74 -4.15
CA GLY A 980 -0.61 30.29 -2.90
C GLY A 980 0.12 31.54 -2.44
N HIS A 981 1.39 31.69 -2.80
CA HIS A 981 2.15 32.89 -2.49
C HIS A 981 1.74 34.08 -3.36
N ARG A 982 1.68 35.26 -2.75
CA ARG A 982 1.34 36.53 -3.41
C ARG A 982 2.57 37.32 -3.86
N GLY A 983 3.76 36.78 -3.59
CA GLY A 983 5.04 37.36 -3.93
C GLY A 983 6.09 36.28 -4.14
N VAL A 984 7.27 36.71 -4.60
CA VAL A 984 8.34 35.81 -5.04
C VAL A 984 8.77 34.89 -3.91
N VAL A 985 8.83 33.59 -4.19
CA VAL A 985 9.31 32.59 -3.23
C VAL A 985 10.84 32.64 -3.18
N ARG A 986 11.43 32.90 -2.01
CA ARG A 986 12.89 33.03 -1.82
C ARG A 986 13.59 31.73 -1.45
N SER A 987 12.88 30.78 -0.85
CA SER A 987 13.49 29.54 -0.35
C SER A 987 12.46 28.42 -0.31
N VAL A 988 12.92 27.20 -0.57
CA VAL A 988 12.13 25.97 -0.43
C VAL A 988 12.95 24.93 0.33
N SER A 989 12.30 24.14 1.18
CA SER A 989 12.92 23.05 1.94
C SER A 989 11.97 21.86 2.04
N PHE A 990 12.49 20.65 1.89
CA PHE A 990 11.78 19.43 2.23
C PHE A 990 11.91 19.12 3.72
N SER A 991 10.90 18.44 4.28
CA SER A 991 11.03 17.80 5.59
C SER A 991 11.90 16.55 5.50
N PRO A 992 12.68 16.22 6.56
CA PRO A 992 13.49 15.00 6.62
C PRO A 992 12.73 13.69 6.34
N ASP A 993 11.43 13.64 6.64
CA ASP A 993 10.57 12.48 6.36
C ASP A 993 10.04 12.42 4.92
N GLY A 994 10.37 13.40 4.07
CA GLY A 994 9.93 13.49 2.66
C GLY A 994 8.44 13.80 2.48
N ARG A 995 7.69 14.03 3.56
CA ARG A 995 6.23 14.17 3.55
C ARG A 995 5.76 15.61 3.29
N ARG A 996 6.53 16.61 3.71
CA ARG A 996 6.13 18.01 3.69
C ARG A 996 7.14 18.87 2.96
N ILE A 997 6.65 19.97 2.40
CA ILE A 997 7.45 20.99 1.75
C ILE A 997 7.12 22.31 2.40
N ALA A 998 8.15 23.07 2.75
CA ALA A 998 8.02 24.43 3.23
C ALA A 998 8.57 25.40 2.19
N SER A 999 7.85 26.50 1.99
CA SER A 999 8.20 27.57 1.07
C SER A 999 8.12 28.91 1.80
N ALA A 1000 9.06 29.81 1.51
CA ALA A 1000 9.16 31.12 2.13
C ALA A 1000 9.12 32.21 1.04
N SER A 1001 8.35 33.27 1.27
CA SER A 1001 8.09 34.30 0.26
C SER A 1001 8.30 35.73 0.74
N VAL A 1002 8.48 36.63 -0.23
CA VAL A 1002 8.47 38.09 -0.07
C VAL A 1002 7.12 38.62 0.40
N ASP A 1003 6.04 37.83 0.30
CA ASP A 1003 4.72 38.19 0.83
C ASP A 1003 4.60 38.17 2.37
N ASN A 1004 5.73 38.08 3.08
CA ASN A 1004 5.86 37.95 4.53
C ASN A 1004 5.31 36.65 5.12
N THR A 1005 4.95 35.68 4.28
CA THR A 1005 4.43 34.38 4.74
C THR A 1005 5.38 33.24 4.38
N ALA A 1006 5.29 32.18 5.17
CA ALA A 1006 5.79 30.88 4.79
C ALA A 1006 4.62 29.90 4.64
N GLN A 1007 4.67 28.98 3.69
CA GLN A 1007 3.63 27.99 3.47
C GLN A 1007 4.21 26.59 3.59
N ILE A 1008 3.48 25.72 4.29
CA ILE A 1008 3.76 24.29 4.40
C ILE A 1008 2.71 23.55 3.58
N LEU A 1009 3.16 22.71 2.66
CA LEU A 1009 2.31 21.75 1.97
C LEU A 1009 2.62 20.35 2.49
N ASP A 1010 1.60 19.66 3.00
CA ASP A 1010 1.69 18.21 3.20
C ASP A 1010 1.35 17.51 1.88
N MET A 1011 2.32 16.81 1.31
CA MET A 1011 2.25 16.21 -0.02
C MET A 1011 1.26 15.04 -0.09
N TRP A 1012 0.86 14.49 1.06
CA TRP A 1012 0.00 13.31 1.11
C TRP A 1012 -1.48 13.64 1.06
N ASN A 1013 -1.89 14.73 1.72
CA ASN A 1013 -3.28 15.16 1.83
C ASN A 1013 -3.56 16.50 1.14
N ASN A 1014 -2.57 17.07 0.43
CA ASN A 1014 -2.63 18.37 -0.23
C ASN A 1014 -3.05 19.54 0.68
N LYS A 1015 -2.79 19.43 1.98
CA LYS A 1015 -3.15 20.46 2.95
C LYS A 1015 -2.07 21.56 2.96
N LEU A 1016 -2.48 22.76 2.56
CA LEU A 1016 -1.67 23.97 2.66
C LEU A 1016 -1.90 24.66 4.00
N LEU A 1017 -0.83 24.91 4.75
CA LEU A 1017 -0.82 25.65 6.01
C LEU A 1017 0.01 26.91 5.81
N SER A 1018 -0.59 28.09 6.03
CA SER A 1018 0.13 29.37 5.97
C SER A 1018 0.61 29.78 7.37
N LEU A 1019 1.92 29.97 7.50
CA LEU A 1019 2.60 30.53 8.66
C LEU A 1019 2.62 32.06 8.51
N ILE A 1020 1.80 32.73 9.30
CA ILE A 1020 1.62 34.18 9.27
C ILE A 1020 2.10 34.75 10.59
N GLY A 1021 3.02 35.72 10.54
CA GLY A 1021 3.48 36.43 11.73
C GLY A 1021 4.65 37.37 11.47
N HIS A 1022 5.52 37.07 10.49
CA HIS A 1022 6.62 37.96 10.11
C HIS A 1022 6.14 39.30 9.56
N GLU A 1023 6.87 40.37 9.90
CA GLU A 1023 6.53 41.75 9.49
C GLU A 1023 7.26 42.18 8.22
N GLY A 1024 8.20 41.34 7.74
CA GLY A 1024 8.97 41.55 6.52
C GLY A 1024 9.20 40.25 5.75
N ALA A 1025 9.82 40.38 4.57
CA ALA A 1025 10.01 39.28 3.63
C ALA A 1025 10.74 38.10 4.28
N VAL A 1026 10.18 36.88 4.13
CA VAL A 1026 10.80 35.66 4.65
C VAL A 1026 11.88 35.22 3.66
N ASN A 1027 13.12 35.25 4.09
CA ASN A 1027 14.29 35.05 3.25
C ASN A 1027 14.68 33.57 3.13
N ASN A 1028 14.46 32.79 4.18
CA ASN A 1028 14.87 31.40 4.25
C ASN A 1028 14.01 30.59 5.23
N ILE A 1029 13.93 29.29 5.00
CA ILE A 1029 13.17 28.34 5.81
C ILE A 1029 13.91 27.02 5.94
N ALA A 1030 13.88 26.41 7.13
CA ALA A 1030 14.52 25.13 7.39
C ALA A 1030 13.66 24.24 8.29
N PHE A 1031 13.67 22.94 8.02
CA PHE A 1031 13.08 21.93 8.90
C PHE A 1031 14.08 21.44 9.94
N SER A 1032 13.55 21.11 11.11
CA SER A 1032 14.25 20.31 12.14
C SER A 1032 14.40 18.86 11.71
N SER A 1033 15.43 18.17 12.22
CA SER A 1033 15.74 16.76 11.90
C SER A 1033 14.60 15.78 12.22
N ASP A 1034 13.71 16.12 13.16
CA ASP A 1034 12.54 15.32 13.55
C ASP A 1034 11.26 15.69 12.78
N SER A 1035 11.32 16.64 11.84
CA SER A 1035 10.20 17.15 11.04
C SER A 1035 9.06 17.81 11.85
N ARG A 1036 9.25 18.09 13.15
CA ARG A 1036 8.21 18.66 14.03
C ARG A 1036 8.26 20.17 14.13
N LEU A 1037 9.42 20.75 13.89
CA LEU A 1037 9.66 22.18 13.95
C LEU A 1037 10.13 22.74 12.61
N ILE A 1038 9.75 23.98 12.34
CA ILE A 1038 10.27 24.80 11.24
C ILE A 1038 10.85 26.08 11.82
N ALA A 1039 11.98 26.53 11.28
CA ALA A 1039 12.52 27.85 11.54
C ALA A 1039 12.43 28.70 10.28
N SER A 1040 12.02 29.96 10.42
CA SER A 1040 11.99 30.94 9.33
C SER A 1040 12.84 32.16 9.69
N ALA A 1041 13.62 32.63 8.72
CA ALA A 1041 14.41 33.85 8.81
C ALA A 1041 13.77 34.95 7.97
N SER A 1042 13.69 36.17 8.52
CA SER A 1042 13.04 37.30 7.85
C SER A 1042 13.89 38.57 7.84
N SER A 1043 13.53 39.44 6.91
CA SER A 1043 14.03 40.82 6.80
C SER A 1043 13.57 41.70 7.97
N ASP A 1044 12.64 41.24 8.82
CA ASP A 1044 12.24 41.90 10.07
C ASP A 1044 13.29 41.78 11.20
N SER A 1045 14.50 41.29 10.89
CA SER A 1045 15.60 41.04 11.82
C SER A 1045 15.31 39.97 12.87
N THR A 1046 14.27 39.14 12.68
CA THR A 1046 13.90 38.05 13.58
C THR A 1046 14.02 36.68 12.92
N VAL A 1047 14.20 35.67 13.76
CA VAL A 1047 14.05 34.26 13.40
C VAL A 1047 12.88 33.69 14.19
N ARG A 1048 11.93 33.03 13.54
CA ARG A 1048 10.76 32.45 14.22
C ARG A 1048 10.77 30.94 14.15
N LEU A 1049 10.31 30.31 15.21
CA LEU A 1049 10.15 28.86 15.32
C LEU A 1049 8.67 28.51 15.31
N TRP A 1050 8.28 27.52 14.51
CA TRP A 1050 6.91 27.13 14.27
C TRP A 1050 6.72 25.63 14.52
N ASP A 1051 5.54 25.28 15.00
CA ASP A 1051 5.09 23.88 15.07
C ASP A 1051 4.56 23.45 13.71
N THR A 1052 5.07 22.34 13.17
CA THR A 1052 4.73 21.89 11.81
C THR A 1052 3.33 21.32 11.69
N ALA A 1053 2.75 20.80 12.77
CA ALA A 1053 1.43 20.17 12.76
C ALA A 1053 0.30 21.20 12.86
N THR A 1054 0.52 22.24 13.65
CA THR A 1054 -0.50 23.26 13.96
C THR A 1054 -0.28 24.58 13.23
N GLY A 1055 0.94 24.83 12.73
CA GLY A 1055 1.33 26.11 12.13
C GLY A 1055 1.43 27.25 13.15
N LYS A 1056 1.44 26.95 14.45
CA LYS A 1056 1.53 27.96 15.50
C LYS A 1056 2.96 28.43 15.67
N GLU A 1057 3.11 29.74 15.85
CA GLU A 1057 4.35 30.36 16.30
C GLU A 1057 4.64 29.93 17.74
N LEU A 1058 5.82 29.37 17.95
CA LEU A 1058 6.30 28.94 19.26
C LEU A 1058 7.17 30.02 19.90
N ILE A 1059 8.13 30.56 19.14
CA ILE A 1059 9.17 31.47 19.65
C ILE A 1059 9.60 32.47 18.57
N VAL A 1060 9.89 33.70 18.99
CA VAL A 1060 10.59 34.72 18.21
C VAL A 1060 11.98 34.95 18.80
N PHE A 1061 13.02 34.58 18.06
CA PHE A 1061 14.40 34.92 18.39
C PHE A 1061 14.71 36.33 17.88
N ARG A 1062 14.91 37.25 18.83
CA ARG A 1062 15.33 38.64 18.58
C ARG A 1062 16.81 38.77 18.91
N GLY A 1063 17.56 39.56 18.15
CA GLY A 1063 18.96 39.84 18.48
C GLY A 1063 19.83 40.24 17.30
N HIS A 1064 19.50 39.82 16.08
CA HIS A 1064 20.13 40.36 14.88
C HIS A 1064 19.79 41.84 14.71
N LYS A 1065 20.75 42.61 14.21
CA LYS A 1065 20.61 44.08 14.03
C LYS A 1065 20.19 44.49 12.63
N ASP A 1066 20.12 43.52 11.72
CA ASP A 1066 19.79 43.70 10.32
C ASP A 1066 19.08 42.43 9.79
N ALA A 1067 18.65 42.46 8.54
CA ALA A 1067 17.92 41.38 7.88
C ALA A 1067 18.62 40.02 8.04
N VAL A 1068 17.85 39.01 8.46
CA VAL A 1068 18.35 37.64 8.58
C VAL A 1068 18.18 36.96 7.23
N ASN A 1069 19.29 36.48 6.67
CA ASN A 1069 19.33 35.96 5.30
C ASN A 1069 19.16 34.44 5.24
N ILE A 1070 19.63 33.73 6.26
CA ILE A 1070 19.62 32.26 6.30
C ILE A 1070 19.44 31.73 7.72
N VAL A 1071 18.78 30.59 7.83
CA VAL A 1071 18.64 29.82 9.06
C VAL A 1071 18.85 28.33 8.77
N THR A 1072 19.52 27.61 9.67
CA THR A 1072 19.70 26.17 9.53
C THR A 1072 19.66 25.48 10.88
N PHE A 1073 19.14 24.25 10.93
CA PHE A 1073 19.14 23.42 12.14
C PHE A 1073 20.40 22.58 12.22
N SER A 1074 20.86 22.34 13.44
CA SER A 1074 21.86 21.31 13.67
C SER A 1074 21.26 19.92 13.42
N PRO A 1075 22.06 18.95 12.92
CA PRO A 1075 21.61 17.59 12.63
C PRO A 1075 21.00 16.84 13.82
N ASP A 1076 21.35 17.25 15.04
CA ASP A 1076 20.82 16.69 16.28
C ASP A 1076 19.58 17.44 16.82
N GLY A 1077 19.11 18.47 16.10
CA GLY A 1077 17.96 19.29 16.48
C GLY A 1077 18.16 20.11 17.75
N ARG A 1078 19.39 20.28 18.25
CA ARG A 1078 19.68 20.99 19.52
C ARG A 1078 20.01 22.47 19.35
N PHE A 1079 20.49 22.86 18.19
CA PHE A 1079 20.94 24.21 17.91
C PHE A 1079 20.35 24.74 16.60
N LEU A 1080 20.19 26.06 16.54
CA LEU A 1080 19.81 26.78 15.33
C LEU A 1080 20.91 27.79 15.01
N ALA A 1081 21.35 27.87 13.75
CA ALA A 1081 22.28 28.91 13.31
C ALA A 1081 21.56 29.90 12.41
N SER A 1082 21.80 31.20 12.62
CA SER A 1082 21.28 32.26 11.78
C SER A 1082 22.39 33.21 11.33
N GLY A 1083 22.40 33.53 10.04
CA GLY A 1083 23.33 34.48 9.42
C GLY A 1083 22.57 35.71 8.92
N ALA A 1084 23.10 36.90 9.19
CA ALA A 1084 22.44 38.17 8.87
C ALA A 1084 23.38 39.17 8.19
N ASP A 1085 22.80 40.24 7.63
CA ASP A 1085 23.52 41.38 7.05
C ASP A 1085 24.30 42.20 8.10
N ASP A 1086 24.02 41.99 9.39
CA ASP A 1086 24.77 42.56 10.51
C ASP A 1086 26.21 42.02 10.65
N ARG A 1087 26.65 41.18 9.69
CA ARG A 1087 27.97 40.54 9.60
C ARG A 1087 28.25 39.60 10.77
N THR A 1088 27.20 39.04 11.36
CA THR A 1088 27.32 38.05 12.44
C THR A 1088 26.58 36.77 12.11
N VAL A 1089 27.11 35.67 12.64
CA VAL A 1089 26.38 34.40 12.73
C VAL A 1089 26.07 34.15 14.21
N ARG A 1090 24.80 33.88 14.51
CA ARG A 1090 24.34 33.57 15.86
C ARG A 1090 23.92 32.11 15.96
N ILE A 1091 24.31 31.47 17.06
CA ILE A 1091 23.88 30.12 17.41
C ILE A 1091 22.90 30.21 18.58
N TRP A 1092 21.72 29.62 18.40
CA TRP A 1092 20.65 29.55 19.39
C TRP A 1092 20.54 28.13 19.93
N ASP A 1093 20.39 27.99 21.24
CA ASP A 1093 20.13 26.70 21.88
C ASP A 1093 18.63 26.49 22.02
N ILE A 1094 18.12 25.40 21.43
CA ILE A 1094 16.69 25.09 21.44
C ILE A 1094 16.31 23.97 22.41
N ARG A 1095 17.26 23.40 23.15
CA ARG A 1095 17.05 22.31 24.14
C ARG A 1095 16.00 22.61 25.21
N PRO A 1096 15.94 23.83 25.80
CA PRO A 1096 14.92 24.15 26.81
C PRO A 1096 13.51 23.98 26.23
N TYR A 1097 13.34 24.27 24.94
CA TYR A 1097 12.05 24.34 24.25
C TYR A 1097 11.61 22.99 23.68
N THR A 1098 12.55 22.11 23.28
CA THR A 1098 12.24 20.72 22.91
C THR A 1098 11.77 19.89 24.12
N LEU A 1099 12.28 20.18 25.34
CA LEU A 1099 11.83 19.56 26.59
C LEU A 1099 10.34 19.84 26.90
N PHE A 1100 9.82 21.00 26.49
CA PHE A 1100 8.41 21.36 26.64
C PHE A 1100 7.48 20.65 25.66
N LEU A 1101 7.99 20.15 24.53
CA LEU A 1101 7.19 19.49 23.49
C LEU A 1101 7.27 17.96 23.53
N HIS A 1102 8.33 17.38 24.11
CA HIS A 1102 8.56 15.92 24.07
C HIS A 1102 7.87 15.10 25.17
N ASN A 1103 7.26 15.71 26.18
CA ASN A 1103 6.67 14.96 27.30
C ASN A 1103 5.20 15.31 27.54
N SER A 1104 4.31 14.42 27.13
CA SER A 1104 2.88 14.43 27.47
C SER A 1104 2.61 14.05 28.94
N ASN A 1105 3.64 13.83 29.76
CA ASN A 1105 3.58 13.75 31.23
C ASN A 1105 4.85 14.38 31.85
N PRO A 1106 4.75 15.26 32.87
CA PRO A 1106 5.93 15.85 33.51
C PRO A 1106 6.69 14.79 34.31
N THR A 1107 7.92 14.46 33.90
CA THR A 1107 8.85 13.58 34.63
C THR A 1107 9.22 14.14 36.01
N PRO A 1108 9.60 13.31 37.02
CA PRO A 1108 10.05 13.77 38.34
C PRO A 1108 11.22 14.78 38.29
N LEU A 1109 12.08 14.66 37.28
CA LEU A 1109 13.17 15.61 37.00
C LEU A 1109 12.63 17.03 36.73
N TYR A 1110 11.51 17.15 36.01
CA TYR A 1110 10.87 18.44 35.70
C TYR A 1110 10.36 19.13 36.97
N HIS A 1111 9.71 18.37 37.86
CA HIS A 1111 9.27 18.91 39.15
C HIS A 1111 10.46 19.31 40.04
N THR A 1112 11.49 18.47 40.09
CA THR A 1112 12.71 18.74 40.87
C THR A 1112 13.46 19.99 40.36
N PHE A 1113 13.53 20.16 39.04
CA PHE A 1113 14.15 21.33 38.39
C PHE A 1113 13.33 22.60 38.60
N ILE A 1114 12.01 22.57 38.35
CA ILE A 1114 11.13 23.73 38.52
C ILE A 1114 11.08 24.18 39.99
N ASP A 1115 11.09 23.25 40.95
CA ASP A 1115 11.08 23.60 42.37
C ASP A 1115 12.42 24.22 42.82
N ALA A 1116 13.55 23.77 42.27
CA ALA A 1116 14.86 24.39 42.49
C ALA A 1116 14.95 25.80 41.89
N VAL A 1117 14.42 26.02 40.68
CA VAL A 1117 14.35 27.34 40.04
C VAL A 1117 13.45 28.28 40.84
N LYS A 1118 12.28 27.82 41.32
CA LYS A 1118 11.40 28.61 42.19
C LYS A 1118 12.07 28.99 43.50
N PHE A 1119 12.84 28.09 44.11
CA PHE A 1119 13.59 28.36 45.33
C PHE A 1119 14.68 29.42 45.13
N LEU A 1120 15.47 29.32 44.06
CA LEU A 1120 16.49 30.31 43.72
C LEU A 1120 15.89 31.68 43.37
N TRP A 1121 14.75 31.70 42.67
CA TRP A 1121 14.04 32.94 42.35
C TRP A 1121 13.49 33.64 43.61
N GLN A 1122 13.00 32.87 44.59
CA GLN A 1122 12.57 33.42 45.89
C GLN A 1122 13.73 34.04 46.69
N LEU A 1123 14.98 33.63 46.44
CA LEU A 1123 16.17 34.20 47.08
C LEU A 1123 16.62 35.51 46.40
N ASP A 1124 16.55 35.59 45.08
CA ASP A 1124 17.04 36.73 44.29
C ASP A 1124 16.09 37.94 44.35
N VAL A 1125 14.77 37.68 44.45
CA VAL A 1125 13.74 38.73 44.59
C VAL A 1125 13.74 39.36 46.00
N GLN A 1126 14.35 38.71 47.00
CA GLN A 1126 14.46 39.20 48.39
C GLN A 1126 15.86 39.71 48.74
N GLY A 1127 16.49 40.43 47.81
CA GLY A 1127 17.76 41.12 48.08
C GLY A 1127 17.73 41.89 49.40
N LEU A 1128 18.54 41.44 50.36
CA LEU A 1128 19.03 42.18 51.53
C LEU A 1128 17.98 42.96 52.35
N GLU A 1129 16.98 42.28 52.90
CA GLU A 1129 16.47 42.66 54.22
C GLU A 1129 15.86 41.45 54.94
N ILE A 1130 16.52 41.05 56.02
CA ILE A 1130 16.01 40.03 56.94
C ILE A 1130 14.87 40.67 57.73
N VAL A 1131 13.63 40.37 57.35
CA VAL A 1131 12.48 40.50 58.24
C VAL A 1131 11.70 39.18 58.24
N GLU A 1132 11.61 38.62 59.44
CA GLU A 1132 10.93 37.39 59.82
C GLU A 1132 9.48 37.37 59.36
N THR A 1133 9.15 36.67 58.27
CA THR A 1133 7.89 35.92 58.12
C THR A 1133 7.92 35.07 56.86
N ASN A 1134 8.47 33.86 56.95
CA ASN A 1134 7.82 32.63 56.46
C ASN A 1134 8.74 31.45 56.76
N ARG A 1135 8.14 30.38 57.31
CA ARG A 1135 8.82 29.16 57.76
C ARG A 1135 9.70 28.59 56.65
N ARG A 1136 11.01 28.83 56.71
CA ARG A 1136 12.02 28.07 55.98
C ARG A 1136 12.32 26.84 56.82
N THR A 1137 12.11 25.64 56.28
CA THR A 1137 12.46 24.43 57.03
C THR A 1137 13.97 24.20 56.90
N PRO A 1138 14.67 23.74 57.96
CA PRO A 1138 16.09 23.36 57.87
C PRO A 1138 16.38 22.37 56.72
N ALA A 1139 15.39 21.55 56.37
CA ALA A 1139 15.44 20.59 55.27
C ALA A 1139 15.57 21.24 53.86
N ASP A 1140 15.04 22.44 53.64
CA ASP A 1140 15.14 23.12 52.33
C ASP A 1140 16.55 23.66 52.09
N LEU A 1141 17.20 24.18 53.13
CA LEU A 1141 18.61 24.63 53.09
C LEU A 1141 19.58 23.45 52.97
N GLU A 1142 19.25 22.31 53.58
CA GLU A 1142 20.02 21.07 53.45
C GLU A 1142 19.89 20.46 52.03
N LYS A 1143 18.70 20.56 51.41
CA LYS A 1143 18.43 20.04 50.07
C LYS A 1143 19.02 20.90 48.95
N TYR A 1144 18.83 22.21 48.98
CA TYR A 1144 19.24 23.12 47.88
C TYR A 1144 20.56 23.88 48.15
N GLY A 1145 21.22 23.65 49.29
CA GLY A 1145 22.40 24.40 49.72
C GLY A 1145 23.57 24.42 48.73
N SER A 1146 23.77 23.34 47.97
CA SER A 1146 24.83 23.27 46.94
C SER A 1146 24.58 24.21 45.75
N LEU A 1147 23.33 24.62 45.51
CA LEU A 1147 22.95 25.53 44.43
C LEU A 1147 23.17 27.01 44.77
N LEU A 1148 23.50 27.34 46.01
CA LEU A 1148 23.78 28.72 46.44
C LEU A 1148 25.20 29.19 46.06
N ALA A 1149 26.10 28.26 45.74
CA ALA A 1149 27.45 28.61 45.28
C ALA A 1149 27.42 29.22 43.86
N PRO A 1150 28.27 30.21 43.55
CA PRO A 1150 28.40 30.74 42.20
C PRO A 1150 28.82 29.62 41.22
N PRO A 1151 28.33 29.64 39.96
CA PRO A 1151 28.69 28.61 39.00
C PRO A 1151 30.18 28.68 38.64
N PRO A 1152 30.82 27.54 38.29
CA PRO A 1152 32.20 27.52 37.81
C PRO A 1152 32.41 28.43 36.57
N PRO A 1153 33.64 28.93 36.32
CA PRO A 1153 33.91 29.76 35.15
C PRO A 1153 33.55 29.04 33.84
N GLY A 1154 32.65 29.62 33.05
CA GLY A 1154 32.19 29.06 31.77
C GLY A 1154 30.93 28.20 31.81
N GLN A 1155 30.30 28.03 32.97
CA GLN A 1155 29.04 27.30 33.13
C GLN A 1155 27.91 28.25 33.57
N SER A 1156 26.71 28.11 33.01
CA SER A 1156 25.58 28.97 33.40
C SER A 1156 24.95 28.50 34.71
N LYS A 1157 24.22 29.40 35.40
CA LYS A 1157 23.45 29.04 36.60
C LYS A 1157 22.40 27.96 36.29
N PHE A 1158 21.86 27.97 35.08
CA PHE A 1158 20.92 26.96 34.58
C PHE A 1158 21.57 25.58 34.51
N ASP A 1159 22.79 25.48 33.96
CA ASP A 1159 23.53 24.21 33.87
C ASP A 1159 23.84 23.64 35.26
N GLN A 1160 24.19 24.50 36.22
CA GLN A 1160 24.41 24.10 37.62
C GLN A 1160 23.15 23.52 38.28
N VAL A 1161 21.98 24.09 37.99
CA VAL A 1161 20.67 23.63 38.51
C VAL A 1161 20.23 22.34 37.84
N LEU A 1162 20.50 22.19 36.54
CA LEU A 1162 20.19 20.99 35.79
C LEU A 1162 21.05 19.80 36.24
N GLU A 1163 22.38 19.97 36.35
CA GLU A 1163 23.29 18.92 36.85
C GLU A 1163 22.95 18.49 38.29
N TRP A 1164 22.52 19.45 39.13
CA TRP A 1164 22.04 19.14 40.47
C TRP A 1164 20.76 18.31 40.44
N ALA A 1165 19.78 18.67 39.59
CA ALA A 1165 18.53 17.93 39.46
C ALA A 1165 18.76 16.52 38.89
N GLU A 1166 19.69 16.35 37.96
CA GLU A 1166 20.12 15.06 37.41
C GLU A 1166 20.78 14.18 38.48
N LYS A 1167 21.71 14.74 39.28
CA LYS A 1167 22.34 14.04 40.41
C LYS A 1167 21.35 13.57 41.48
N GLN A 1168 20.30 14.33 41.75
CA GLN A 1168 19.26 13.96 42.73
C GLN A 1168 18.37 12.80 42.24
N GLN A 1169 18.33 12.53 40.93
CA GLN A 1169 17.53 11.45 40.33
C GLN A 1169 18.37 10.22 39.93
N GLY A 1170 19.68 10.24 40.16
CA GLY A 1170 20.57 9.10 39.96
C GLY A 1170 20.74 8.69 38.49
N ARG A 1171 20.83 9.66 37.57
CA ARG A 1171 21.18 9.41 36.16
C ARG A 1171 22.41 10.17 35.74
#